data_AF-A0A4S4BSU1-F1
#
_entry.id   AF-A0A4S4BSU1-F1
#
_cell.length_a   1.000
_cell.length_b   1.000
_cell.length_c   1.000
_cell.angle_alpha   90.00
_cell.angle_beta   90.00
_cell.angle_gamma   90.00
#
_symmetry.space_group_name_H-M   'P 1'
#
loop_
_entity.id
_entity.type
_entity.pdbx_description
1 polymer ?
#
loop_
_entity_poly.entity_id
_entity_poly.type
_entity_poly.pdbx_seq_one_letter_code
_entity_poly.pdbx_strand_id
1 'polypeptide(L)'
;MNGKEGMTGGIAWMGQGIIRDRGFEALSQGTFGNAGHNLYVSKKGVLQRIHLFDVNGDGYIDLPFANSHDDGVRVPAYVYVDPLGGGKRIEIPSDGAFAGAVADLNGDGYDDLVIGNQYDGASNYVYAQVYYGSPEGYGTKRMLRLWAPSVRSVAIGDFNGDGRKDIAFVSFDKLRIFYQDVQGFRTRGYVDLELDHTLDSLASMDLDGDGFDDLVIRTGNSRLVIYWGGPEGIRADNRTWIDSDLTGEEPLDAGIDSAASGAGAGALVVCNVPKGPKLKALSLGGIPHLFAGRADRASFIPILPNRSAGTPFAIGCEGVTSACVGDLRGQGREDLILSARRADEEGIERSWIYWQTDDAGYSEEHRTAFVTRSAADVIAADLDGDGRAELVVCQDKTERLYTFESLIFKANPDGRLEEPTRLRTHCAIAAFVARTMDEPRPQLIFLNHLTNRVQGDVPVFIYLGGPDGFSPERRLELPGWAATEVRICDFDDDGCPDIFMANSNENAMHLDNGSFVYYNGPEGFSVDRRVELPTRYAMNGVCADLNRDGYLDLIVVGHNNDELLIFYGSENGFADEPVRIRLIVDGVVYRQPRFMTLADLNNDGWLDLVIPDCGATDDLLILWGGPDGFDIERRSLLPEGSGISSRAADLTGNGWLDLIIGGYKGPDIGDPYGTSVFIYWGGPEGYSNDRRTELPAHFAADLAVADFNNDGILDLFVSCYHGTRTRDIDSYIYWGEPGGGFSVEKRTQFPGHSAAGVLAADFDEDGYVDLAMANHKTFGNHPGESFVWHNGPEGFSRSRVTRLPTAGPHGITHSDIGNVMDRGPEEYYESRAIELPMGSGLTGISWTADLAPKTWVKAQIRTAASKESLLGAAWQGPDGTADSWYGNGAESSAPLAGPWIQYKLALGALNSGGTPRVSEIRLIYDQIEER
;
A
#
# COMPACT_ATOMS: atom_id res chain seq x y z
N MET A 1 -71.92 49.32 -48.86
CA MET A 1 -71.07 48.62 -49.83
C MET A 1 -69.76 48.27 -49.13
N ASN A 2 -69.55 46.97 -48.94
CA ASN A 2 -68.32 46.19 -48.73
C ASN A 2 -67.09 46.84 -48.08
N GLY A 3 -66.74 46.34 -46.89
CA GLY A 3 -65.38 46.29 -46.36
C GLY A 3 -65.09 44.87 -45.88
N LYS A 4 -64.02 44.26 -46.40
CA LYS A 4 -63.64 42.85 -46.25
C LYS A 4 -63.21 42.50 -44.82
N GLU A 5 -63.78 41.45 -44.26
CA GLU A 5 -63.24 40.72 -43.10
C GLU A 5 -62.06 39.85 -43.53
N GLY A 6 -60.94 39.95 -42.82
CA GLY A 6 -59.82 39.03 -42.91
C GLY A 6 -60.13 37.76 -42.13
N MET A 7 -60.04 36.61 -42.81
CA MET A 7 -60.09 35.30 -42.17
C MET A 7 -58.76 35.04 -41.43
N THR A 8 -58.78 35.10 -40.10
CA THR A 8 -57.80 34.41 -39.26
C THR A 8 -58.19 32.93 -39.20
N GLY A 9 -57.43 32.08 -39.89
CA GLY A 9 -57.59 30.63 -39.78
C GLY A 9 -57.11 30.16 -38.41
N GLY A 10 -58.05 29.86 -37.50
CA GLY A 10 -57.76 29.13 -36.28
C GLY A 10 -57.48 27.66 -36.61
N ILE A 11 -56.36 27.14 -36.10
CA ILE A 11 -56.01 25.71 -36.16
C ILE A 11 -56.96 24.98 -35.20
N ALA A 12 -57.68 23.97 -35.70
CA ALA A 12 -58.52 23.10 -34.89
C ALA A 12 -57.82 21.76 -34.69
N TRP A 13 -57.36 21.49 -33.46
CA TRP A 13 -56.60 20.31 -33.07
C TRP A 13 -57.53 19.11 -32.78
N MET A 14 -57.28 17.94 -33.36
CA MET A 14 -58.17 16.76 -33.24
C MET A 14 -57.74 15.69 -32.20
N GLY A 15 -56.65 15.90 -31.45
CA GLY A 15 -56.31 15.05 -30.31
C GLY A 15 -54.80 15.01 -30.02
N GLN A 16 -54.48 15.05 -28.72
CA GLN A 16 -53.12 14.97 -28.20
C GLN A 16 -52.68 13.50 -28.11
N GLY A 17 -51.52 13.18 -28.68
CA GLY A 17 -50.89 11.86 -28.61
C GLY A 17 -49.68 11.84 -27.69
N ILE A 18 -49.28 10.63 -27.26
CA ILE A 18 -48.10 10.43 -26.40
C ILE A 18 -47.29 9.25 -26.93
N ILE A 19 -46.02 9.50 -27.26
CA ILE A 19 -45.01 8.44 -27.42
C ILE A 19 -44.38 8.18 -26.07
N ARG A 20 -44.31 6.90 -25.67
CA ARG A 20 -43.65 6.47 -24.43
C ARG A 20 -42.36 5.77 -24.77
N ASP A 21 -41.27 6.26 -24.21
CA ASP A 21 -39.95 5.68 -24.32
C ASP A 21 -39.56 5.10 -22.96
N ARG A 22 -39.52 3.77 -22.85
CA ARG A 22 -39.38 3.06 -21.57
C ARG A 22 -38.83 1.66 -21.75
N GLY A 23 -38.22 1.13 -20.70
CA GLY A 23 -37.67 -0.22 -20.66
C GLY A 23 -36.27 -0.29 -21.27
N PHE A 24 -35.55 -1.35 -20.90
CA PHE A 24 -34.14 -1.55 -21.26
C PHE A 24 -33.93 -1.47 -22.78
N GLU A 25 -34.70 -2.22 -23.57
CA GLU A 25 -34.54 -2.27 -25.04
C GLU A 25 -34.68 -0.91 -25.74
N ALA A 26 -35.48 0.00 -25.19
CA ALA A 26 -35.74 1.29 -25.83
C ALA A 26 -34.70 2.34 -25.43
N LEU A 27 -34.34 2.37 -24.14
CA LEU A 27 -33.41 3.34 -23.57
C LEU A 27 -31.94 2.97 -23.84
N SER A 28 -31.58 1.68 -23.87
CA SER A 28 -30.20 1.22 -24.16
C SER A 28 -29.72 1.57 -25.57
N GLN A 29 -30.64 1.90 -26.49
CA GLN A 29 -30.31 2.35 -27.85
C GLN A 29 -29.88 3.83 -27.92
N GLY A 30 -29.94 4.56 -26.80
CA GLY A 30 -29.42 5.91 -26.72
C GLY A 30 -27.89 5.97 -26.74
N THR A 31 -27.36 7.18 -26.71
CA THR A 31 -25.93 7.47 -26.56
C THR A 31 -25.71 8.07 -25.19
N PHE A 32 -24.70 7.56 -24.49
CA PHE A 32 -24.33 7.98 -23.14
C PHE A 32 -23.13 8.92 -23.25
N GLY A 33 -23.14 10.02 -22.50
CA GLY A 33 -21.97 10.88 -22.36
C GLY A 33 -20.77 10.07 -21.88
N ASN A 34 -19.60 10.31 -22.49
CA ASN A 34 -18.33 9.67 -22.11
C ASN A 34 -18.43 8.14 -22.04
N ALA A 35 -19.03 7.53 -23.07
CA ALA A 35 -19.26 6.08 -23.18
C ALA A 35 -20.02 5.41 -22.02
N GLY A 36 -20.73 6.20 -21.19
CA GLY A 36 -21.41 5.65 -20.02
C GLY A 36 -20.50 5.42 -18.81
N HIS A 37 -19.36 6.12 -18.74
CA HIS A 37 -18.45 6.11 -17.58
C HIS A 37 -19.19 6.22 -16.23
N ASN A 38 -20.27 7.00 -16.18
CA ASN A 38 -21.10 7.20 -14.99
C ASN A 38 -22.60 7.15 -15.28
N LEU A 39 -23.02 6.56 -16.42
CA LEU A 39 -24.42 6.56 -16.85
C LEU A 39 -24.73 5.29 -17.63
N TYR A 40 -25.82 4.62 -17.26
CA TYR A 40 -26.24 3.38 -17.92
C TYR A 40 -27.75 3.20 -17.83
N VAL A 41 -28.28 2.21 -18.56
CA VAL A 41 -29.67 1.77 -18.44
C VAL A 41 -29.66 0.41 -17.78
N SER A 42 -30.17 0.32 -16.56
CA SER A 42 -30.23 -0.96 -15.87
C SER A 42 -31.15 -1.95 -16.58
N LYS A 43 -30.97 -3.25 -16.35
CA LYS A 43 -31.83 -4.29 -16.95
C LYS A 43 -33.31 -4.10 -16.61
N LYS A 44 -33.61 -3.46 -15.47
CA LYS A 44 -34.97 -3.09 -15.04
C LYS A 44 -35.58 -1.96 -15.90
N GLY A 45 -34.81 -1.39 -16.82
CA GLY A 45 -35.24 -0.34 -17.75
C GLY A 45 -35.20 1.05 -17.16
N VAL A 46 -34.24 1.30 -16.26
CA VAL A 46 -34.04 2.57 -15.57
C VAL A 46 -32.77 3.21 -16.08
N LEU A 47 -32.88 4.40 -16.69
CA LEU A 47 -31.73 5.24 -17.00
C LEU A 47 -31.27 5.93 -15.71
N GLN A 48 -30.03 5.69 -15.31
CA GLN A 48 -29.50 6.18 -14.04
C GLN A 48 -27.99 6.37 -14.09
N ARG A 49 -27.49 7.17 -13.14
CA ARG A 49 -26.05 7.25 -12.88
C ARG A 49 -25.60 6.03 -12.10
N ILE A 50 -24.31 5.72 -12.16
CA ILE A 50 -23.71 4.82 -11.17
C ILE A 50 -23.84 5.54 -9.82
N HIS A 51 -24.41 4.87 -8.82
CA HIS A 51 -24.62 5.49 -7.50
C HIS A 51 -23.29 5.53 -6.75
N LEU A 52 -22.71 6.72 -6.63
CA LEU A 52 -21.42 6.93 -5.99
C LEU A 52 -21.58 7.74 -4.70
N PHE A 53 -20.65 7.55 -3.77
CA PHE A 53 -20.33 8.44 -2.64
C PHE A 53 -21.36 8.63 -1.51
N ASP A 54 -22.67 8.48 -1.70
CA ASP A 54 -23.68 8.64 -0.65
C ASP A 54 -24.25 7.28 -0.24
N VAL A 55 -23.71 6.65 0.81
CA VAL A 55 -24.06 5.28 1.20
C VAL A 55 -25.32 5.18 2.05
N ASN A 56 -25.77 6.29 2.63
CA ASN A 56 -26.92 6.32 3.53
C ASN A 56 -28.18 6.97 2.89
N GLY A 57 -28.03 7.59 1.71
CA GLY A 57 -29.10 8.19 0.92
C GLY A 57 -29.56 9.57 1.41
N ASP A 58 -28.78 10.28 2.22
CA ASP A 58 -29.12 11.59 2.78
C ASP A 58 -28.76 12.78 1.87
N GLY A 59 -28.07 12.51 0.75
CA GLY A 59 -27.62 13.50 -0.22
C GLY A 59 -26.33 14.21 0.16
N TYR A 60 -25.57 13.75 1.16
CA TYR A 60 -24.22 14.21 1.47
C TYR A 60 -23.19 13.14 1.08
N ILE A 61 -21.95 13.55 0.88
CA ILE A 61 -20.86 12.65 0.51
C ILE A 61 -20.34 11.93 1.76
N ASP A 62 -20.22 10.62 1.66
CA ASP A 62 -19.61 9.74 2.65
C ASP A 62 -18.18 9.36 2.21
N LEU A 63 -17.26 9.32 3.17
CA LEU A 63 -15.84 9.07 2.92
C LEU A 63 -15.43 7.67 3.42
N PRO A 64 -15.31 6.66 2.52
CA PRO A 64 -14.76 5.37 2.89
C PRO A 64 -13.23 5.45 2.95
N PHE A 65 -12.61 5.22 4.10
CA PHE A 65 -11.16 5.07 4.24
C PHE A 65 -10.80 3.59 4.24
N ALA A 66 -10.07 3.16 3.21
CA ALA A 66 -9.57 1.80 3.05
C ALA A 66 -8.40 1.53 4.02
N ASN A 67 -8.71 1.44 5.31
CA ASN A 67 -7.73 1.14 6.34
C ASN A 67 -7.13 -0.24 6.08
N SER A 68 -5.80 -0.31 6.11
CA SER A 68 -5.10 -1.50 5.67
C SER A 68 -4.00 -1.98 6.60
N HIS A 69 -3.58 -1.14 7.56
CA HIS A 69 -2.50 -1.45 8.48
C HIS A 69 -2.86 -1.10 9.92
N ASP A 70 -2.51 -2.01 10.82
CA ASP A 70 -2.46 -1.74 12.26
C ASP A 70 -1.16 -1.02 12.66
N ASP A 71 -0.95 -0.86 13.97
CA ASP A 71 0.26 -0.31 14.57
C ASP A 71 1.53 -1.15 14.31
N GLY A 72 2.11 -0.98 13.12
CA GLY A 72 3.39 -1.54 12.69
C GLY A 72 4.60 -0.71 13.09
N VAL A 73 4.77 -0.47 14.39
CA VAL A 73 5.81 0.41 14.94
C VAL A 73 7.17 -0.30 15.02
N ARG A 74 8.26 0.43 14.74
CA ARG A 74 9.62 -0.01 15.05
C ARG A 74 9.88 0.11 16.55
N VAL A 75 10.19 -1.01 17.19
CA VAL A 75 10.14 -1.12 18.66
C VAL A 75 11.50 -0.80 19.28
N PRO A 76 11.54 -0.14 20.45
CA PRO A 76 12.76 -0.04 21.27
C PRO A 76 13.39 -1.41 21.56
N ALA A 77 14.71 -1.44 21.74
CA ALA A 77 15.36 -2.58 22.38
C ALA A 77 14.94 -2.63 23.87
N TYR A 78 14.78 -3.83 24.42
CA TYR A 78 14.39 -4.02 25.82
C TYR A 78 15.54 -4.54 26.66
N VAL A 79 15.74 -3.95 27.83
CA VAL A 79 16.71 -4.41 28.84
C VAL A 79 15.94 -4.86 30.06
N TYR A 80 16.02 -6.15 30.38
CA TYR A 80 15.45 -6.73 31.59
C TYR A 80 16.51 -6.79 32.69
N VAL A 81 16.24 -6.08 33.77
CA VAL A 81 16.99 -6.15 35.02
C VAL A 81 16.36 -7.25 35.88
N ASP A 82 17.12 -8.26 36.29
CA ASP A 82 16.63 -9.44 37.03
C ASP A 82 15.49 -10.21 36.31
N PRO A 83 15.76 -10.77 35.11
CA PRO A 83 14.73 -11.36 34.24
C PRO A 83 14.00 -12.56 34.85
N LEU A 84 14.57 -13.23 35.86
CA LEU A 84 14.00 -14.40 36.53
C LEU A 84 13.21 -14.05 37.81
N GLY A 85 13.43 -12.87 38.40
CA GLY A 85 12.80 -12.43 39.65
C GLY A 85 11.58 -11.51 39.48
N GLY A 86 11.11 -11.32 38.23
CA GLY A 86 10.05 -10.35 37.93
C GLY A 86 10.53 -8.90 37.86
N GLY A 87 11.81 -8.70 37.54
CA GLY A 87 12.47 -7.40 37.60
C GLY A 87 12.10 -6.43 36.47
N LYS A 88 12.73 -5.24 36.51
CA LYS A 88 12.33 -4.05 35.74
C LYS A 88 12.74 -4.16 34.27
N ARG A 89 11.84 -3.74 33.36
CA ARG A 89 12.15 -3.48 31.95
C ARG A 89 12.54 -2.03 31.73
N ILE A 90 13.64 -1.80 31.02
CA ILE A 90 14.08 -0.49 30.49
C ILE A 90 13.94 -0.54 28.97
N GLU A 91 13.43 0.54 28.37
CA GLU A 91 13.27 0.68 26.92
C GLU A 91 14.34 1.60 26.36
N ILE A 92 15.06 1.11 25.34
CA ILE A 92 16.13 1.82 24.66
C ILE A 92 15.66 2.16 23.26
N PRO A 93 15.38 3.44 22.95
CA PRO A 93 14.90 3.84 21.63
C PRO A 93 15.78 3.27 20.52
N SER A 94 15.17 2.82 19.43
CA SER A 94 15.88 2.38 18.24
C SER A 94 15.18 2.95 17.01
N ASP A 95 15.92 3.10 15.91
CA ASP A 95 15.40 3.59 14.63
C ASP A 95 15.16 2.38 13.69
N GLY A 96 14.59 1.30 14.25
CA GLY A 96 14.43 0.01 13.57
C GLY A 96 15.64 -0.89 13.70
N ALA A 97 15.92 -1.34 14.93
CA ALA A 97 17.00 -2.27 15.24
C ALA A 97 16.91 -3.54 14.36
N PHE A 98 18.03 -3.93 13.76
CA PHE A 98 18.15 -5.12 12.92
C PHE A 98 19.35 -6.00 13.29
N ALA A 99 20.40 -5.38 13.81
CA ALA A 99 21.57 -6.09 14.32
C ALA A 99 22.10 -5.39 15.55
N GLY A 100 22.93 -6.07 16.32
CA GLY A 100 23.64 -5.45 17.42
C GLY A 100 24.70 -6.35 18.01
N ALA A 101 25.46 -5.77 18.93
CA ALA A 101 26.52 -6.44 19.66
C ALA A 101 26.74 -5.70 20.98
N VAL A 102 27.30 -6.39 21.97
CA VAL A 102 27.62 -5.85 23.29
C VAL A 102 29.10 -6.07 23.61
N ALA A 103 29.75 -5.05 24.17
CA ALA A 103 31.09 -5.11 24.72
C ALA A 103 31.37 -3.81 25.49
N ASP A 104 32.23 -3.84 26.49
CA ASP A 104 32.82 -2.63 27.07
C ASP A 104 33.74 -1.95 26.03
N LEU A 105 33.23 -0.95 25.30
CA LEU A 105 33.96 -0.30 24.22
C LEU A 105 34.99 0.69 24.77
N ASN A 106 34.73 1.27 25.94
CA ASN A 106 35.51 2.38 26.48
C ASN A 106 36.43 1.96 27.66
N GLY A 107 36.30 0.73 28.14
CA GLY A 107 37.09 0.12 29.21
C GLY A 107 36.66 0.55 30.62
N ASP A 108 35.41 1.01 30.82
CA ASP A 108 34.92 1.50 32.11
C ASP A 108 34.31 0.42 33.01
N GLY A 109 34.23 -0.82 32.53
CA GLY A 109 33.70 -1.97 33.26
C GLY A 109 32.20 -2.19 33.10
N TYR A 110 31.51 -1.38 32.29
CA TYR A 110 30.13 -1.59 31.88
C TYR A 110 30.06 -1.87 30.37
N ASP A 111 29.38 -2.94 30.00
CA ASP A 111 29.21 -3.30 28.60
C ASP A 111 28.32 -2.28 27.88
N ASP A 112 28.76 -1.81 26.73
CA ASP A 112 28.05 -0.90 25.85
C ASP A 112 27.22 -1.69 24.81
N LEU A 113 26.11 -1.10 24.37
CA LEU A 113 25.24 -1.69 23.35
C LEU A 113 25.39 -0.94 22.03
N VAL A 114 25.80 -1.65 20.98
CA VAL A 114 25.76 -1.17 19.60
C VAL A 114 24.51 -1.71 18.92
N ILE A 115 23.66 -0.80 18.42
CA ILE A 115 22.47 -1.12 17.64
C ILE A 115 22.71 -0.68 16.20
N GLY A 116 22.73 -1.66 15.30
CA GLY A 116 22.59 -1.46 13.86
C GLY A 116 21.13 -1.29 13.49
N ASN A 117 20.75 -0.07 13.11
CA ASN A 117 19.41 0.23 12.63
C ASN A 117 19.33 0.03 11.11
N GLN A 118 18.19 -0.45 10.64
CA GLN A 118 17.96 -0.69 9.23
C GLN A 118 16.91 0.23 8.62
N TYR A 119 15.72 0.30 9.23
CA TYR A 119 14.57 1.02 8.70
C TYR A 119 13.65 1.47 9.82
N ASP A 120 13.44 2.78 9.96
CA ASP A 120 12.65 3.39 11.04
C ASP A 120 11.13 3.42 10.79
N GLY A 121 10.66 2.88 9.66
CA GLY A 121 9.27 2.99 9.22
C GLY A 121 9.05 4.03 8.11
N ALA A 122 10.08 4.84 7.81
CA ALA A 122 10.11 5.82 6.73
C ALA A 122 11.38 5.77 5.86
N SER A 123 12.55 5.40 6.40
CA SER A 123 13.82 5.52 5.68
C SER A 123 14.83 4.45 6.07
N ASN A 124 15.61 3.97 5.09
CA ASN A 124 16.78 3.12 5.33
C ASN A 124 18.05 3.92 5.69
N TYR A 125 18.02 5.24 5.54
CA TYR A 125 19.15 6.14 5.80
C TYR A 125 19.21 6.56 7.28
N VAL A 126 19.10 5.58 8.18
CA VAL A 126 19.13 5.76 9.65
C VAL A 126 20.55 5.62 10.20
N TYR A 127 20.82 6.13 11.40
CA TYR A 127 22.14 5.98 12.03
C TYR A 127 22.19 4.69 12.84
N ALA A 128 23.35 4.02 12.88
CA ALA A 128 23.65 3.11 13.96
C ALA A 128 23.82 3.89 15.28
N GLN A 129 23.48 3.26 16.39
CA GLN A 129 23.47 3.90 17.71
C GLN A 129 24.37 3.12 18.67
N VAL A 130 25.15 3.83 19.49
CA VAL A 130 25.94 3.26 20.58
C VAL A 130 25.39 3.81 21.89
N TYR A 131 24.94 2.94 22.78
CA TYR A 131 24.51 3.27 24.12
C TYR A 131 25.59 2.84 25.10
N TYR A 132 26.21 3.81 25.77
CA TYR A 132 27.26 3.51 26.71
C TYR A 132 26.69 3.07 28.06
N GLY A 133 27.26 2.00 28.62
CA GLY A 133 27.01 1.52 29.96
C GLY A 133 27.36 2.58 31.01
N SER A 134 26.75 2.44 32.19
CA SER A 134 27.08 3.29 33.34
C SER A 134 26.55 2.66 34.62
N PRO A 135 26.96 3.13 35.81
CA PRO A 135 26.34 2.71 37.07
C PRO A 135 24.80 2.73 37.05
N GLU A 136 24.20 3.69 36.34
CA GLU A 136 22.74 3.85 36.20
C GLU A 136 22.10 3.02 35.07
N GLY A 137 22.91 2.37 34.22
CA GLY A 137 22.50 1.67 33.02
C GLY A 137 22.37 2.56 31.78
N TYR A 138 21.90 1.96 30.68
CA TYR A 138 21.76 2.68 29.41
C TYR A 138 20.78 3.84 29.49
N GLY A 139 21.10 4.91 28.75
CA GLY A 139 20.20 6.04 28.55
C GLY A 139 20.67 6.97 27.43
N THR A 140 19.74 7.74 26.88
CA THR A 140 20.01 8.67 25.77
C THR A 140 20.97 9.82 26.14
N LYS A 141 21.28 10.01 27.43
CA LYS A 141 22.31 10.95 27.90
C LYS A 141 23.73 10.52 27.52
N ARG A 142 23.98 9.23 27.35
CA ARG A 142 25.28 8.63 26.98
C ARG A 142 25.11 7.81 25.70
N MET A 143 24.72 8.48 24.63
CA MET A 143 24.46 7.87 23.32
C MET A 143 25.26 8.57 22.22
N LEU A 144 25.83 7.80 21.31
CA LEU A 144 26.48 8.28 20.09
C LEU A 144 25.76 7.72 18.85
N ARG A 145 25.71 8.52 17.78
CA ARG A 145 25.23 8.10 16.46
C ARG A 145 26.41 7.95 15.50
N LEU A 146 26.46 6.80 14.82
CA LEU A 146 27.46 6.46 13.79
C LEU A 146 26.77 6.39 12.43
N TRP A 147 27.38 7.01 11.42
CA TRP A 147 26.85 6.97 10.05
C TRP A 147 27.11 5.60 9.43
N ALA A 148 26.25 4.64 9.74
CA ALA A 148 26.16 3.33 9.14
C ALA A 148 24.66 3.04 8.88
N PRO A 149 24.12 3.50 7.75
CA PRO A 149 22.73 3.26 7.37
C PRO A 149 22.48 1.84 6.87
N SER A 150 21.22 1.39 6.96
CA SER A 150 20.77 0.06 6.52
C SER A 150 21.69 -1.07 7.00
N VAL A 151 21.89 -1.17 8.31
CA VAL A 151 22.77 -2.19 8.89
C VAL A 151 22.12 -3.57 8.83
N ARG A 152 22.84 -4.54 8.28
CA ARG A 152 22.42 -5.96 8.24
C ARG A 152 23.12 -6.83 9.28
N SER A 153 24.32 -6.44 9.72
CA SER A 153 25.11 -7.18 10.71
C SER A 153 26.14 -6.27 11.38
N VAL A 154 26.51 -6.60 12.62
CA VAL A 154 27.48 -5.87 13.45
C VAL A 154 28.42 -6.86 14.11
N ALA A 155 29.71 -6.52 14.14
CA ALA A 155 30.72 -7.22 14.93
C ALA A 155 31.59 -6.20 15.70
N ILE A 156 32.08 -6.58 16.87
CA ILE A 156 32.93 -5.74 17.74
C ILE A 156 34.23 -6.51 18.00
N GLY A 157 35.37 -5.84 17.84
CA GLY A 157 36.67 -6.44 18.10
C GLY A 157 37.77 -5.39 18.18
N ASP A 158 38.87 -5.67 18.86
CA ASP A 158 40.10 -4.88 18.78
C ASP A 158 40.86 -5.33 17.52
N PHE A 159 40.47 -4.78 16.36
CA PHE A 159 40.98 -5.24 15.07
C PHE A 159 42.40 -4.73 14.80
N ASN A 160 42.79 -3.63 15.46
CA ASN A 160 44.08 -2.96 15.28
C ASN A 160 45.08 -3.18 16.44
N GLY A 161 44.66 -3.87 17.50
CA GLY A 161 45.47 -4.24 18.67
C GLY A 161 45.84 -3.06 19.56
N ASP A 162 45.08 -1.96 19.52
CA ASP A 162 45.37 -0.76 20.32
C ASP A 162 44.76 -0.80 21.73
N GLY A 163 44.07 -1.90 22.06
CA GLY A 163 43.41 -2.13 23.34
C GLY A 163 42.02 -1.51 23.43
N ARG A 164 41.51 -0.87 22.37
CA ARG A 164 40.16 -0.33 22.28
C ARG A 164 39.35 -1.17 21.32
N LYS A 165 38.06 -1.35 21.62
CA LYS A 165 37.18 -2.08 20.71
C LYS A 165 36.78 -1.19 19.54
N ASP A 166 36.84 -1.76 18.35
CA ASP A 166 36.36 -1.21 17.09
C ASP A 166 35.01 -1.82 16.71
N ILE A 167 34.33 -1.23 15.72
CA ILE A 167 33.01 -1.70 15.27
C ILE A 167 33.00 -1.89 13.77
N ALA A 168 32.63 -3.08 13.31
CA ALA A 168 32.41 -3.40 11.90
C ALA A 168 30.91 -3.58 11.62
N PHE A 169 30.44 -2.95 10.54
CA PHE A 169 29.07 -3.03 10.05
C PHE A 169 29.04 -3.58 8.64
N VAL A 170 28.04 -4.42 8.34
CA VAL A 170 27.52 -4.54 6.97
C VAL A 170 26.45 -3.47 6.80
N SER A 171 26.78 -2.40 6.07
CA SER A 171 25.92 -1.23 5.84
C SER A 171 25.61 -1.14 4.35
N PHE A 172 24.33 -1.30 3.98
CA PHE A 172 23.94 -1.63 2.60
C PHE A 172 24.73 -2.85 2.08
N ASP A 173 25.63 -2.64 1.10
CA ASP A 173 26.50 -3.66 0.52
C ASP A 173 27.99 -3.42 0.81
N LYS A 174 28.29 -2.56 1.80
CA LYS A 174 29.67 -2.20 2.18
C LYS A 174 30.04 -2.75 3.54
N LEU A 175 31.30 -3.17 3.67
CA LEU A 175 31.93 -3.39 4.97
C LEU A 175 32.43 -2.04 5.47
N ARG A 176 31.80 -1.53 6.52
CA ARG A 176 32.11 -0.23 7.12
C ARG A 176 32.69 -0.43 8.52
N ILE A 177 33.92 0.02 8.74
CA ILE A 177 34.63 -0.14 10.02
C ILE A 177 34.86 1.21 10.67
N PHE A 178 34.53 1.32 11.96
CA PHE A 178 34.86 2.45 12.81
C PHE A 178 35.98 2.03 13.76
N TYR A 179 37.18 2.57 13.52
CA TYR A 179 38.29 2.44 14.45
C TYR A 179 38.14 3.44 15.59
N GLN A 180 38.34 3.00 16.83
CA GLN A 180 38.20 3.87 18.00
C GLN A 180 39.52 4.57 18.30
N ASP A 181 39.51 5.91 18.46
CA ASP A 181 40.67 6.65 18.94
C ASP A 181 40.57 6.94 20.45
N VAL A 182 41.58 7.59 21.03
CA VAL A 182 41.58 7.93 22.47
C VAL A 182 40.50 8.94 22.87
N GLN A 183 39.89 9.63 21.90
CA GLN A 183 38.71 10.49 22.08
C GLN A 183 37.39 9.77 21.81
N GLY A 184 37.43 8.49 21.40
CA GLY A 184 36.27 7.66 21.08
C GLY A 184 35.91 7.68 19.60
N PHE A 185 34.72 7.19 19.27
CA PHE A 185 34.26 7.16 17.87
C PHE A 185 33.81 8.54 17.37
N ARG A 186 33.97 8.77 16.07
CA ARG A 186 33.43 9.94 15.36
C ARG A 186 32.26 9.50 14.48
N THR A 187 31.18 10.28 14.45
CA THR A 187 29.97 9.97 13.66
C THR A 187 30.24 9.63 12.19
N ARG A 188 31.26 10.22 11.55
CA ARG A 188 31.67 9.92 10.17
C ARG A 188 33.13 9.45 10.06
N GLY A 189 33.68 8.89 11.14
CA GLY A 189 35.08 8.44 11.21
C GLY A 189 35.31 7.01 10.72
N TYR A 190 34.55 6.56 9.71
CA TYR A 190 34.62 5.19 9.23
C TYR A 190 35.58 5.02 8.05
N VAL A 191 35.94 3.76 7.79
CA VAL A 191 36.60 3.27 6.58
C VAL A 191 35.66 2.28 5.91
N ASP A 192 35.36 2.49 4.63
CA ASP A 192 34.67 1.49 3.82
C ASP A 192 35.73 0.61 3.13
N LEU A 193 35.66 -0.70 3.34
CA LEU A 193 36.49 -1.67 2.62
C LEU A 193 35.72 -2.20 1.42
N GLU A 194 36.29 -2.03 0.24
CA GLU A 194 35.77 -2.59 -1.00
C GLU A 194 36.24 -4.05 -1.13
N LEU A 195 35.29 -4.98 -1.20
CA LEU A 195 35.53 -6.42 -1.26
C LEU A 195 35.08 -6.96 -2.62
N ASP A 196 35.66 -8.09 -3.04
CA ASP A 196 35.36 -8.75 -4.32
C ASP A 196 34.24 -9.79 -4.24
N HIS A 197 33.46 -9.76 -3.16
CA HIS A 197 32.34 -10.68 -2.91
C HIS A 197 31.24 -10.00 -2.11
N THR A 198 30.07 -10.63 -2.11
CA THR A 198 28.91 -10.15 -1.37
C THR A 198 29.05 -10.35 0.14
N LEU A 199 28.40 -9.48 0.90
CA LEU A 199 28.36 -9.48 2.35
C LEU A 199 27.00 -9.94 2.85
N ASP A 200 26.93 -10.89 3.77
CA ASP A 200 25.70 -11.30 4.45
C ASP A 200 25.74 -10.96 5.95
N SER A 201 26.64 -11.60 6.69
CA SER A 201 26.73 -11.47 8.15
C SER A 201 28.17 -11.51 8.64
N LEU A 202 28.39 -10.96 9.84
CA LEU A 202 29.68 -10.81 10.49
C LEU A 202 29.73 -11.59 11.81
N ALA A 203 30.92 -12.03 12.19
CA ALA A 203 31.28 -12.41 13.55
C ALA A 203 32.74 -12.00 13.80
N SER A 204 33.12 -11.82 15.06
CA SER A 204 34.49 -11.49 15.44
C SER A 204 34.94 -12.25 16.68
N MET A 205 36.23 -12.57 16.72
CA MET A 205 36.96 -13.23 17.81
C MET A 205 38.44 -13.25 17.43
N ASP A 206 39.37 -13.19 18.38
CA ASP A 206 40.76 -13.60 18.15
C ASP A 206 40.82 -15.11 17.85
N LEU A 207 40.87 -15.49 16.57
CA LEU A 207 40.76 -16.87 16.13
C LEU A 207 42.11 -17.60 16.09
N ASP A 208 43.22 -16.87 15.95
CA ASP A 208 44.56 -17.43 15.90
C ASP A 208 45.39 -17.23 17.18
N GLY A 209 44.87 -16.45 18.14
CA GLY A 209 45.49 -16.18 19.43
C GLY A 209 46.63 -15.17 19.36
N ASP A 210 46.68 -14.34 18.32
CA ASP A 210 47.73 -13.34 18.12
C ASP A 210 47.47 -12.01 18.86
N GLY A 211 46.31 -11.88 19.50
CA GLY A 211 45.90 -10.73 20.28
C GLY A 211 45.17 -9.65 19.48
N PHE A 212 44.96 -9.84 18.18
CA PHE A 212 44.06 -9.03 17.37
C PHE A 212 42.75 -9.79 17.18
N ASP A 213 41.62 -9.13 17.39
CA ASP A 213 40.35 -9.77 17.03
C ASP A 213 40.28 -9.90 15.50
N ASP A 214 39.81 -11.05 15.00
CA ASP A 214 39.62 -11.30 13.58
C ASP A 214 38.17 -11.03 13.17
N LEU A 215 37.94 -10.75 11.88
CA LEU A 215 36.61 -10.56 11.32
C LEU A 215 36.24 -11.68 10.37
N VAL A 216 35.20 -12.44 10.71
CA VAL A 216 34.63 -13.46 9.83
C VAL A 216 33.45 -12.90 9.09
N ILE A 217 33.44 -13.12 7.79
CA ILE A 217 32.35 -12.72 6.91
C ILE A 217 31.76 -13.98 6.29
N ARG A 218 30.43 -14.08 6.36
CA ARG A 218 29.67 -14.96 5.48
C ARG A 218 29.21 -14.19 4.26
N THR A 219 29.37 -14.80 3.09
CA THR A 219 28.92 -14.26 1.81
C THR A 219 27.46 -14.64 1.51
N GLY A 220 26.85 -14.00 0.51
CA GLY A 220 25.48 -14.32 0.10
C GLY A 220 25.29 -15.76 -0.45
N ASN A 221 26.37 -16.44 -0.82
CA ASN A 221 26.38 -17.86 -1.22
C ASN A 221 26.94 -18.78 -0.13
N SER A 222 26.78 -18.40 1.14
CA SER A 222 27.11 -19.19 2.35
C SER A 222 28.60 -19.47 2.61
N ARG A 223 29.51 -19.04 1.74
CA ARG A 223 30.95 -19.23 1.95
C ARG A 223 31.43 -18.36 3.10
N LEU A 224 32.42 -18.85 3.85
CA LEU A 224 33.07 -18.10 4.92
C LEU A 224 34.47 -17.66 4.51
N VAL A 225 34.79 -16.42 4.89
CA VAL A 225 36.13 -15.86 4.77
C VAL A 225 36.49 -15.18 6.09
N ILE A 226 37.72 -15.42 6.54
CA ILE A 226 38.31 -14.77 7.70
C ILE A 226 39.22 -13.66 7.19
N TYR A 227 39.02 -12.46 7.70
CA TYR A 227 39.95 -11.35 7.57
C TYR A 227 40.71 -11.21 8.88
N TRP A 228 42.02 -11.41 8.79
CA TRP A 228 42.87 -11.44 9.97
C TRP A 228 43.15 -10.02 10.47
N GLY A 229 43.01 -9.82 11.77
CA GLY A 229 43.39 -8.61 12.47
C GLY A 229 44.89 -8.32 12.35
N GLY A 230 45.29 -7.11 12.69
CA GLY A 230 46.70 -6.73 12.71
C GLY A 230 46.91 -5.25 12.95
N PRO A 231 48.16 -4.75 13.03
CA PRO A 231 48.45 -3.38 13.44
C PRO A 231 47.87 -2.27 12.54
N GLU A 232 47.47 -2.59 11.31
CA GLU A 232 46.80 -1.67 10.38
C GLU A 232 45.27 -1.85 10.37
N GLY A 233 44.74 -2.70 11.25
CA GLY A 233 43.36 -3.14 11.27
C GLY A 233 43.05 -4.22 10.23
N ILE A 234 41.76 -4.39 9.94
CA ILE A 234 41.26 -5.29 8.90
C ILE A 234 41.66 -4.77 7.52
N ARG A 235 42.19 -5.68 6.67
CA ARG A 235 42.57 -5.39 5.28
C ARG A 235 41.98 -6.40 4.30
N ALA A 236 41.55 -5.92 3.13
CA ALA A 236 40.91 -6.76 2.11
C ALA A 236 41.79 -7.90 1.57
N ASP A 237 43.11 -7.75 1.64
CA ASP A 237 44.09 -8.75 1.18
C ASP A 237 44.58 -9.71 2.28
N ASN A 238 44.32 -9.42 3.57
CA ASN A 238 44.74 -10.25 4.70
C ASN A 238 43.70 -11.34 5.02
N ARG A 239 43.60 -12.24 4.04
CA ARG A 239 42.60 -13.28 3.79
C ARG A 239 42.79 -14.74 4.13
N THR A 240 41.83 -15.45 4.74
CA THR A 240 41.70 -16.91 4.54
C THR A 240 40.28 -17.31 4.17
N TRP A 241 40.10 -17.96 3.02
CA TRP A 241 38.84 -18.61 2.66
C TRP A 241 38.73 -19.98 3.34
N ILE A 242 37.57 -20.26 3.92
CA ILE A 242 37.25 -21.60 4.40
C ILE A 242 36.74 -22.43 3.23
N ASP A 243 37.11 -23.71 3.22
CA ASP A 243 36.69 -24.66 2.20
C ASP A 243 35.16 -24.66 2.03
N SER A 244 34.71 -24.61 0.78
CA SER A 244 33.27 -24.59 0.48
C SER A 244 32.61 -25.93 0.79
N ASP A 245 33.36 -27.03 0.85
CA ASP A 245 32.82 -28.31 1.35
C ASP A 245 32.36 -28.18 2.80
N LEU A 246 33.04 -27.36 3.61
CA LEU A 246 32.73 -27.13 5.02
C LEU A 246 31.67 -26.05 5.25
N THR A 247 31.57 -25.07 4.34
CA THR A 247 30.68 -23.91 4.51
C THR A 247 29.41 -23.94 3.64
N GLY A 248 29.49 -24.51 2.44
CA GLY A 248 28.42 -24.62 1.46
C GLY A 248 28.59 -23.60 0.34
N GLU A 249 27.94 -23.84 -0.80
CA GLU A 249 27.91 -22.91 -1.94
C GLU A 249 26.51 -22.44 -2.31
N GLU A 250 25.49 -23.05 -1.71
CA GLU A 250 24.11 -22.69 -1.95
C GLU A 250 23.81 -21.33 -1.32
N PRO A 251 23.05 -20.45 -2.00
CA PRO A 251 22.47 -19.28 -1.36
C PRO A 251 21.68 -19.72 -0.12
N LEU A 252 21.83 -18.99 0.98
CA LEU A 252 20.92 -19.17 2.10
C LEU A 252 19.49 -18.88 1.63
N ASP A 253 18.50 -19.48 2.29
CA ASP A 253 17.12 -19.00 2.18
C ASP A 253 17.06 -17.58 2.76
N ALA A 254 17.40 -16.62 1.89
CA ALA A 254 17.23 -15.20 2.10
C ALA A 254 15.75 -14.81 1.99
N GLY A 255 14.84 -15.79 1.99
CA GLY A 255 13.39 -15.68 1.95
C GLY A 255 12.92 -14.51 2.79
N ILE A 256 12.63 -13.43 2.07
CA ILE A 256 12.06 -12.19 2.54
C ILE A 256 10.69 -12.53 3.11
N ASP A 257 10.52 -12.41 4.43
CA ASP A 257 9.20 -12.51 5.04
C ASP A 257 8.40 -11.23 4.75
N SER A 258 7.82 -11.15 3.55
CA SER A 258 7.10 -9.99 3.01
C SER A 258 6.01 -9.45 3.94
N ALA A 259 5.61 -10.26 4.91
CA ALA A 259 4.71 -9.84 5.96
C ALA A 259 5.21 -8.65 6.78
N ALA A 260 6.53 -8.54 6.95
CA ALA A 260 7.20 -7.59 7.84
C ALA A 260 7.45 -6.22 7.20
N SER A 261 7.29 -6.09 5.88
CA SER A 261 7.79 -4.90 5.18
C SER A 261 6.91 -3.66 5.33
N GLY A 262 5.59 -3.76 5.57
CA GLY A 262 4.70 -2.59 5.80
C GLY A 262 4.90 -1.44 4.80
N ALA A 263 5.38 -1.78 3.61
CA ALA A 263 5.77 -0.91 2.53
C ALA A 263 5.34 -1.64 1.27
N GLY A 264 4.21 -1.20 0.70
CA GLY A 264 3.76 -1.65 -0.62
C GLY A 264 4.88 -1.45 -1.64
N ALA A 265 4.79 -2.18 -2.75
CA ALA A 265 5.70 -2.14 -3.90
C ALA A 265 6.45 -0.82 -3.99
N GLY A 266 7.71 -0.79 -3.53
CA GLY A 266 8.34 0.46 -3.08
C GLY A 266 9.85 0.46 -3.02
N ALA A 267 10.53 -0.67 -3.22
CA ALA A 267 11.98 -0.86 -3.12
C ALA A 267 12.72 0.03 -2.08
N LEU A 268 12.26 0.07 -0.84
CA LEU A 268 13.21 0.07 0.28
C LEU A 268 13.55 -1.39 0.51
N VAL A 269 14.83 -1.76 0.36
CA VAL A 269 15.33 -3.03 0.89
C VAL A 269 15.25 -2.93 2.42
N VAL A 270 14.04 -3.09 2.96
CA VAL A 270 13.86 -3.46 4.36
C VAL A 270 14.23 -4.93 4.36
N CYS A 271 15.37 -5.31 4.94
CA CYS A 271 15.60 -6.73 5.14
C CYS A 271 14.54 -7.18 6.15
N ASN A 272 13.78 -8.16 5.74
CA ASN A 272 12.84 -8.81 6.63
C ASN A 272 13.62 -9.59 7.70
N VAL A 273 12.92 -10.06 8.73
CA VAL A 273 13.52 -10.90 9.77
C VAL A 273 14.32 -12.03 9.10
N PRO A 274 15.63 -12.15 9.37
CA PRO A 274 16.46 -13.16 8.73
C PRO A 274 15.90 -14.56 8.97
N LYS A 275 15.68 -15.33 7.90
CA LYS A 275 15.35 -16.76 7.99
C LYS A 275 16.59 -17.65 8.04
N GLY A 276 17.71 -17.16 7.48
CA GLY A 276 18.98 -17.87 7.50
C GLY A 276 19.61 -17.95 8.91
N PRO A 277 20.47 -18.95 9.17
CA PRO A 277 21.14 -19.11 10.45
C PRO A 277 22.07 -17.94 10.75
N LYS A 278 22.25 -17.56 12.01
CA LYS A 278 23.24 -16.55 12.41
C LYS A 278 24.66 -17.11 12.29
N LEU A 279 25.59 -16.32 11.74
CA LEU A 279 27.02 -16.59 11.83
C LEU A 279 27.48 -16.31 13.27
N LYS A 280 28.24 -17.24 13.87
CA LYS A 280 28.84 -17.05 15.20
C LYS A 280 30.26 -17.61 15.26
N ALA A 281 31.12 -16.95 16.02
CA ALA A 281 32.36 -17.50 16.53
C ALA A 281 32.13 -17.94 17.98
N LEU A 282 32.42 -19.19 18.29
CA LEU A 282 32.17 -19.81 19.60
C LEU A 282 33.47 -20.39 20.13
N SER A 283 33.67 -20.37 21.44
CA SER A 283 34.75 -21.13 22.08
C SER A 283 34.20 -22.49 22.53
N LEU A 284 34.79 -23.58 22.05
CA LEU A 284 34.42 -24.94 22.45
C LEU A 284 35.66 -25.62 23.01
N GLY A 285 35.65 -25.91 24.31
CA GLY A 285 36.82 -26.51 24.98
C GLY A 285 38.07 -25.63 24.89
N GLY A 286 37.90 -24.30 24.83
CA GLY A 286 38.98 -23.33 24.68
C GLY A 286 39.54 -23.16 23.27
N ILE A 287 38.91 -23.80 22.26
CA ILE A 287 39.30 -23.65 20.86
C ILE A 287 38.23 -22.81 20.13
N PRO A 288 38.63 -21.75 19.40
CA PRO A 288 37.71 -21.00 18.54
C PRO A 288 37.12 -21.86 17.43
N HIS A 289 35.80 -21.83 17.28
CA HIS A 289 35.05 -22.51 16.24
C HIS A 289 34.14 -21.52 15.50
N LEU A 290 34.09 -21.64 14.18
CA LEU A 290 33.07 -20.99 13.38
C LEU A 290 31.84 -21.90 13.30
N PHE A 291 30.69 -21.33 13.66
CA PHE A 291 29.40 -21.98 13.47
C PHE A 291 28.85 -21.63 12.07
N ALA A 292 28.61 -22.66 11.27
CA ALA A 292 27.97 -22.58 9.97
C ALA A 292 26.73 -23.49 9.94
N GLY A 293 25.54 -22.89 10.06
CA GLY A 293 24.27 -23.57 9.89
C GLY A 293 23.91 -23.75 8.41
N ARG A 294 23.33 -24.90 8.07
CA ARG A 294 22.74 -25.21 6.75
C ARG A 294 21.32 -25.76 6.93
N ALA A 295 20.62 -25.95 5.81
CA ALA A 295 19.25 -26.45 5.82
C ALA A 295 19.07 -27.78 6.58
N ASP A 296 20.08 -28.66 6.57
CA ASP A 296 20.02 -30.00 7.15
C ASP A 296 20.97 -30.28 8.32
N ARG A 297 21.92 -29.37 8.61
CA ARG A 297 22.99 -29.61 9.59
C ARG A 297 23.56 -28.34 10.19
N ALA A 298 24.12 -28.47 11.39
CA ALA A 298 24.94 -27.47 12.06
C ALA A 298 26.42 -27.89 12.02
N SER A 299 27.30 -27.09 11.43
CA SER A 299 28.74 -27.39 11.32
C SER A 299 29.55 -26.49 12.24
N PHE A 300 30.55 -27.07 12.91
CA PHE A 300 31.46 -26.38 13.82
C PHE A 300 32.88 -26.57 13.34
N ILE A 301 33.50 -25.48 12.88
CA ILE A 301 34.78 -25.51 12.19
C ILE A 301 35.85 -24.92 13.12
N PRO A 302 36.72 -25.74 13.72
CA PRO A 302 37.78 -25.22 14.57
C PRO A 302 38.77 -24.41 13.73
N ILE A 303 39.17 -23.26 14.24
CA ILE A 303 40.26 -22.45 13.66
C ILE A 303 41.50 -22.64 14.51
N LEU A 304 42.58 -23.04 13.86
CA LEU A 304 43.84 -23.33 14.51
C LEU A 304 44.75 -22.09 14.50
N PRO A 305 45.68 -21.94 15.46
CA PRO A 305 46.61 -20.80 15.54
C PRO A 305 47.49 -20.57 14.30
N ASN A 306 47.58 -21.56 13.41
CA ASN A 306 48.28 -21.41 12.13
C ASN A 306 47.37 -20.86 11.01
N ARG A 307 46.22 -20.26 11.36
CA ARG A 307 45.22 -19.69 10.45
C ARG A 307 44.57 -20.68 9.48
N SER A 308 44.55 -21.97 9.85
CA SER A 308 43.92 -23.04 9.06
C SER A 308 42.69 -23.61 9.76
N ALA A 309 41.73 -24.08 8.96
CA ALA A 309 40.60 -24.84 9.47
C ALA A 309 41.06 -26.25 9.89
N GLY A 310 40.72 -26.65 11.12
CA GLY A 310 40.88 -28.02 11.60
C GLY A 310 39.77 -28.94 11.10
N THR A 311 39.70 -30.16 11.65
CA THR A 311 38.64 -31.12 11.30
C THR A 311 37.31 -30.70 11.95
N PRO A 312 36.27 -30.35 11.17
CA PRO A 312 35.00 -29.95 11.73
C PRO A 312 34.20 -31.16 12.20
N PHE A 313 33.26 -30.91 13.11
CA PHE A 313 32.16 -31.84 13.38
C PHE A 313 30.83 -31.20 12.97
N ALA A 314 29.86 -32.03 12.62
CA ALA A 314 28.54 -31.58 12.21
C ALA A 314 27.46 -32.40 12.91
N ILE A 315 26.33 -31.76 13.19
CA ILE A 315 25.16 -32.34 13.82
C ILE A 315 23.99 -32.26 12.84
N GLY A 316 23.28 -33.37 12.64
CA GLY A 316 22.03 -33.38 11.88
C GLY A 316 20.97 -32.55 12.60
N CYS A 317 20.59 -31.43 11.99
CA CYS A 317 19.60 -30.52 12.56
C CYS A 317 19.01 -29.69 11.44
N GLU A 318 17.79 -30.03 11.04
CA GLU A 318 17.10 -29.32 9.97
C GLU A 318 16.54 -27.99 10.46
N GLY A 319 16.67 -26.95 9.63
CA GLY A 319 16.16 -25.60 9.92
C GLY A 319 16.86 -24.90 11.09
N VAL A 320 18.13 -25.21 11.36
CA VAL A 320 18.92 -24.53 12.41
C VAL A 320 19.01 -23.02 12.14
N THR A 321 18.83 -22.21 13.17
CA THR A 321 18.86 -20.74 13.09
C THR A 321 19.97 -20.09 13.88
N SER A 322 20.45 -20.71 14.95
CA SER A 322 21.55 -20.18 15.76
C SER A 322 22.13 -21.28 16.63
N ALA A 323 23.31 -21.00 17.19
CA ALA A 323 23.98 -21.87 18.14
C ALA A 323 24.55 -21.07 19.31
N CYS A 324 24.66 -21.69 20.47
CA CYS A 324 25.47 -21.19 21.57
C CYS A 324 26.00 -22.36 22.40
N VAL A 325 26.90 -22.03 23.34
CA VAL A 325 27.50 -22.96 24.26
C VAL A 325 27.36 -22.43 25.68
N GLY A 326 27.20 -23.31 26.66
CA GLY A 326 27.10 -22.93 28.07
C GLY A 326 26.99 -24.13 29.00
N ASP A 327 27.46 -23.99 30.23
CA ASP A 327 27.34 -25.03 31.25
C ASP A 327 25.98 -24.97 31.94
N LEU A 328 24.98 -25.61 31.33
CA LEU A 328 23.61 -25.60 31.84
C LEU A 328 23.44 -26.47 33.10
N ARG A 329 24.35 -27.44 33.33
CA ARG A 329 24.28 -28.41 34.44
C ARG A 329 25.19 -28.08 35.62
N GLY A 330 26.10 -27.12 35.48
CA GLY A 330 27.07 -26.74 36.51
C GLY A 330 28.18 -27.77 36.71
N GLN A 331 28.53 -28.50 35.64
CA GLN A 331 29.51 -29.57 35.66
C GLN A 331 30.91 -29.13 35.18
N GLY A 332 31.09 -27.85 34.87
CA GLY A 332 32.32 -27.26 34.33
C GLY A 332 32.59 -27.61 32.87
N ARG A 333 31.57 -28.05 32.12
CA ARG A 333 31.68 -28.39 30.69
C ARG A 333 30.57 -27.71 29.90
N GLU A 334 30.92 -27.22 28.71
CA GLU A 334 30.00 -26.53 27.81
C GLU A 334 29.06 -27.52 27.11
N ASP A 335 27.76 -27.37 27.36
CA ASP A 335 26.72 -28.00 26.56
C ASP A 335 26.51 -27.19 25.27
N LEU A 336 26.12 -27.85 24.18
CA LEU A 336 25.88 -27.21 22.89
C LEU A 336 24.38 -27.06 22.67
N ILE A 337 23.94 -25.86 22.32
CA ILE A 337 22.52 -25.58 22.09
C ILE A 337 22.32 -25.11 20.65
N LEU A 338 21.31 -25.66 19.99
CA LEU A 338 20.87 -25.28 18.65
C LEU A 338 19.42 -24.82 18.70
N SER A 339 19.15 -23.61 18.20
CA SER A 339 17.78 -23.19 17.89
C SER A 339 17.42 -23.60 16.47
N ALA A 340 16.17 -24.01 16.25
CA ALA A 340 15.68 -24.41 14.93
C ALA A 340 14.22 -24.01 14.67
N ARG A 341 13.88 -23.89 13.39
CA ARG A 341 12.55 -23.50 12.86
C ARG A 341 12.02 -24.54 11.88
N ARG A 342 11.89 -25.78 12.35
CA ARG A 342 11.23 -26.84 11.60
C ARG A 342 10.14 -27.47 12.44
N ALA A 343 8.91 -27.34 11.98
CA ALA A 343 7.78 -28.05 12.55
C ALA A 343 7.92 -29.55 12.27
N ASP A 344 7.64 -30.38 13.28
CA ASP A 344 7.50 -31.83 13.10
C ASP A 344 6.18 -32.17 12.39
N GLU A 345 5.88 -33.47 12.28
CA GLU A 345 4.63 -33.98 11.70
C GLU A 345 3.37 -33.50 12.45
N GLU A 346 3.52 -33.06 13.70
CA GLU A 346 2.44 -32.52 14.54
C GLU A 346 2.31 -30.98 14.45
N GLY A 347 3.16 -30.32 13.64
CA GLY A 347 3.18 -28.86 13.52
C GLY A 347 3.94 -28.14 14.64
N ILE A 348 4.72 -28.87 15.46
CA ILE A 348 5.45 -28.33 16.63
C ILE A 348 6.91 -28.13 16.27
N GLU A 349 7.37 -26.88 16.36
CA GLU A 349 8.79 -26.55 16.24
C GLU A 349 9.55 -26.89 17.53
N ARG A 350 10.75 -27.46 17.38
CA ARG A 350 11.63 -27.79 18.50
C ARG A 350 13.07 -27.34 18.26
N SER A 351 13.67 -26.90 19.35
CA SER A 351 15.10 -26.63 19.47
C SER A 351 15.75 -27.69 20.37
N TRP A 352 17.08 -27.73 20.41
CA TRP A 352 17.81 -28.88 20.93
C TRP A 352 18.98 -28.49 21.83
N ILE A 353 19.14 -29.21 22.93
CA ILE A 353 20.34 -29.17 23.78
C ILE A 353 21.07 -30.48 23.60
N TYR A 354 22.34 -30.42 23.19
CA TYR A 354 23.26 -31.54 23.08
C TYR A 354 24.16 -31.55 24.31
N TRP A 355 23.94 -32.53 25.17
CA TRP A 355 24.61 -32.63 26.45
C TRP A 355 26.05 -33.10 26.25
N GLN A 356 27.02 -32.35 26.76
CA GLN A 356 28.40 -32.81 26.70
C GLN A 356 28.60 -34.02 27.63
N THR A 357 29.21 -35.07 27.08
CA THR A 357 29.52 -36.32 27.80
C THR A 357 31.04 -36.54 27.84
N ASP A 358 31.54 -37.24 28.86
CA ASP A 358 32.97 -37.32 29.14
C ASP A 358 33.81 -37.93 27.99
N ASP A 359 33.23 -38.83 27.18
CA ASP A 359 33.96 -39.66 26.21
C ASP A 359 33.42 -39.59 24.75
N ALA A 360 32.22 -39.05 24.50
CA ALA A 360 31.52 -39.21 23.20
C ALA A 360 31.26 -37.89 22.43
N GLY A 361 31.56 -36.73 23.01
CA GLY A 361 31.26 -35.43 22.39
C GLY A 361 29.76 -35.16 22.29
N TYR A 362 29.34 -34.37 21.30
CA TYR A 362 27.95 -34.03 21.03
C TYR A 362 27.30 -35.06 20.09
N SER A 363 26.15 -35.62 20.46
CA SER A 363 25.45 -36.63 19.63
C SER A 363 23.93 -36.53 19.72
N GLU A 364 23.24 -37.04 18.70
CA GLU A 364 21.77 -37.08 18.66
C GLU A 364 21.15 -38.04 19.68
N GLU A 365 21.91 -39.00 20.19
CA GLU A 365 21.47 -39.93 21.24
C GLU A 365 21.46 -39.29 22.64
N HIS A 366 22.22 -38.20 22.81
CA HIS A 366 22.38 -37.49 24.08
C HIS A 366 21.91 -36.03 23.96
N ARG A 367 20.66 -35.86 23.54
CA ARG A 367 20.03 -34.54 23.43
C ARG A 367 18.67 -34.45 24.11
N THR A 368 18.31 -33.25 24.54
CA THR A 368 16.96 -32.89 24.99
C THR A 368 16.33 -31.94 23.98
N ALA A 369 15.12 -32.27 23.52
CA ALA A 369 14.30 -31.38 22.71
C ALA A 369 13.49 -30.45 23.61
N PHE A 370 13.27 -29.21 23.16
CA PHE A 370 12.38 -28.28 23.84
C PHE A 370 11.58 -27.45 22.83
N VAL A 371 10.35 -27.09 23.20
CA VAL A 371 9.41 -26.46 22.28
C VAL A 371 9.76 -24.99 22.11
N THR A 372 9.85 -24.58 20.85
CA THR A 372 10.07 -23.19 20.43
C THR A 372 9.10 -22.85 19.31
N ARG A 373 9.04 -21.59 18.92
CA ARG A 373 8.29 -21.13 17.75
C ARG A 373 9.04 -19.96 17.11
N SER A 374 9.33 -20.08 15.82
CA SER A 374 10.10 -19.12 15.03
C SER A 374 11.38 -18.64 15.74
N ALA A 375 12.15 -19.57 16.32
CA ALA A 375 13.34 -19.25 17.12
C ALA A 375 14.42 -18.54 16.27
N ALA A 376 14.77 -17.30 16.61
CA ALA A 376 15.68 -16.44 15.85
C ALA A 376 17.13 -16.49 16.34
N ASP A 377 17.31 -16.64 17.65
CA ASP A 377 18.61 -16.68 18.29
C ASP A 377 18.56 -17.46 19.60
N VAL A 378 19.73 -17.92 20.02
CA VAL A 378 19.93 -18.63 21.27
C VAL A 378 21.24 -18.19 21.92
N ILE A 379 21.19 -17.95 23.24
CA ILE A 379 22.34 -17.64 24.09
C ILE A 379 22.22 -18.37 25.42
N ALA A 380 23.35 -18.57 26.10
CA ALA A 380 23.40 -19.16 27.42
C ALA A 380 24.29 -18.32 28.34
N ALA A 381 23.81 -18.00 29.54
CA ALA A 381 24.56 -17.27 30.55
C ALA A 381 23.98 -17.51 31.94
N ASP A 382 24.80 -17.40 32.98
CA ASP A 382 24.34 -17.44 34.38
C ASP A 382 23.63 -16.12 34.72
N LEU A 383 22.30 -16.15 34.79
CA LEU A 383 21.47 -14.97 35.00
C LEU A 383 21.14 -14.74 36.47
N ASP A 384 21.08 -15.79 37.28
CA ASP A 384 20.74 -15.69 38.71
C ASP A 384 21.95 -15.73 39.66
N GLY A 385 23.14 -16.06 39.14
CA GLY A 385 24.42 -16.11 39.84
C GLY A 385 24.67 -17.45 40.55
N ASP A 386 23.97 -18.52 40.16
CA ASP A 386 24.10 -19.84 40.79
C ASP A 386 25.23 -20.71 40.22
N GLY A 387 25.95 -20.21 39.22
CA GLY A 387 27.05 -20.89 38.54
C GLY A 387 26.61 -21.86 37.44
N ARG A 388 25.31 -21.95 37.14
CA ARG A 388 24.78 -22.64 35.94
C ARG A 388 24.26 -21.62 34.96
N ALA A 389 24.46 -21.88 33.68
CA ALA A 389 23.87 -21.04 32.66
C ALA A 389 22.36 -21.32 32.52
N GLU A 390 21.57 -20.26 32.43
CA GLU A 390 20.23 -20.30 31.87
C GLU A 390 20.29 -20.16 30.35
N LEU A 391 19.35 -20.84 29.70
CA LEU A 391 19.20 -20.84 28.26
C LEU A 391 18.14 -19.80 27.86
N VAL A 392 18.51 -18.82 27.04
CA VAL A 392 17.58 -17.83 26.50
C VAL A 392 17.35 -18.07 25.02
N VAL A 393 16.09 -18.17 24.62
CA VAL A 393 15.68 -18.28 23.22
C VAL A 393 14.87 -17.07 22.81
N CYS A 394 15.40 -16.38 21.80
CA CYS A 394 14.77 -15.27 21.13
C CYS A 394 13.78 -15.81 20.09
N GLN A 395 12.51 -15.38 20.15
CA GLN A 395 11.49 -15.80 19.21
C GLN A 395 10.98 -14.59 18.42
N ASP A 396 10.86 -14.78 17.10
CA ASP A 396 10.42 -13.74 16.18
C ASP A 396 8.90 -13.54 16.31
N LYS A 397 8.10 -14.35 15.61
CA LYS A 397 6.67 -14.11 15.47
C LYS A 397 5.88 -15.40 15.38
N THR A 398 4.56 -15.25 15.44
CA THR A 398 3.59 -16.27 15.03
C THR A 398 3.02 -15.94 13.66
N GLU A 399 2.19 -16.81 13.09
CA GLU A 399 1.47 -16.53 11.83
C GLU A 399 0.63 -15.24 11.88
N ARG A 400 0.20 -14.80 13.07
CA ARG A 400 -0.71 -13.65 13.24
C ARG A 400 -0.15 -12.48 14.03
N LEU A 401 0.93 -12.67 14.80
CA LEU A 401 1.44 -11.67 15.75
C LEU A 401 2.97 -11.53 15.67
N TYR A 402 3.44 -10.29 15.53
CA TYR A 402 4.82 -9.87 15.81
C TYR A 402 5.08 -9.78 17.30
N THR A 403 4.10 -9.36 18.10
CA THR A 403 4.24 -9.35 19.55
C THR A 403 4.11 -10.77 20.08
N PHE A 404 5.24 -11.34 20.50
CA PHE A 404 5.32 -12.72 21.00
C PHE A 404 6.37 -12.86 22.11
N GLU A 405 6.35 -13.96 22.83
CA GLU A 405 7.23 -14.19 23.98
C GLU A 405 8.61 -14.72 23.57
N SER A 406 9.65 -14.27 24.26
CA SER A 406 10.94 -14.96 24.31
C SER A 406 11.03 -15.78 25.59
N LEU A 407 11.81 -16.86 25.56
CA LEU A 407 11.79 -17.90 26.59
C LEU A 407 13.13 -17.97 27.33
N ILE A 408 13.07 -18.19 28.63
CA ILE A 408 14.23 -18.54 29.46
C ILE A 408 13.99 -19.89 30.09
N PHE A 409 14.85 -20.85 29.80
CA PHE A 409 14.83 -22.20 30.34
C PHE A 409 15.93 -22.37 31.39
N LYS A 410 15.56 -22.98 32.51
CA LYS A 410 16.50 -23.45 33.53
C LYS A 410 16.63 -24.97 33.42
N ALA A 411 17.86 -25.46 33.36
CA ALA A 411 18.14 -26.89 33.37
C ALA A 411 18.43 -27.36 34.80
N ASN A 412 17.85 -28.50 35.17
CA ASN A 412 18.25 -29.21 36.36
C ASN A 412 19.60 -29.92 36.14
N PRO A 413 20.35 -30.26 37.20
CA PRO A 413 21.58 -31.05 37.08
C PRO A 413 21.41 -32.40 36.37
N ASP A 414 20.19 -32.95 36.35
CA ASP A 414 19.85 -34.19 35.64
C ASP A 414 19.52 -33.99 34.14
N GLY A 415 19.61 -32.76 33.63
CA GLY A 415 19.34 -32.42 32.23
C GLY A 415 17.85 -32.17 31.91
N ARG A 416 16.96 -32.23 32.90
CA ARG A 416 15.54 -31.89 32.70
C ARG A 416 15.31 -30.39 32.76
N LEU A 417 14.60 -29.85 31.77
CA LEU A 417 14.20 -28.45 31.75
C LEU A 417 13.00 -28.18 32.64
N GLU A 418 13.03 -27.05 33.34
CA GLU A 418 11.89 -26.49 34.05
C GLU A 418 10.92 -25.78 33.09
N GLU A 419 9.74 -25.41 33.59
CA GLU A 419 8.82 -24.54 32.86
C GLU A 419 9.50 -23.20 32.54
N PRO A 420 9.47 -22.73 31.28
CA PRO A 420 10.20 -21.54 30.91
C PRO A 420 9.58 -20.28 31.51
N THR A 421 10.45 -19.38 31.94
CA THR A 421 10.07 -17.98 32.18
C THR A 421 9.82 -17.31 30.83
N ARG A 422 8.72 -16.59 30.74
CA ARG A 422 8.23 -15.97 29.50
C ARG A 422 8.34 -14.46 29.60
N LEU A 423 9.06 -13.85 28.67
CA LEU A 423 9.19 -12.40 28.58
C LEU A 423 8.53 -11.91 27.30
N ARG A 424 7.58 -10.98 27.42
CA ARG A 424 6.93 -10.38 26.24
C ARG A 424 7.93 -9.56 25.43
N THR A 425 8.20 -10.00 24.22
CA THR A 425 9.06 -9.34 23.23
C THR A 425 8.26 -8.99 21.96
N HIS A 426 8.89 -8.35 20.98
CA HIS A 426 8.22 -7.91 19.76
C HIS A 426 9.10 -8.20 18.54
N CYS A 427 8.86 -9.33 17.86
CA CYS A 427 9.65 -9.74 16.70
C CYS A 427 11.13 -9.70 17.05
N ALA A 428 11.51 -10.42 18.12
CA ALA A 428 12.85 -10.32 18.64
C ALA A 428 13.81 -11.11 17.75
N ILE A 429 14.89 -10.46 17.33
CA ILE A 429 15.81 -10.98 16.32
C ILE A 429 17.19 -11.35 16.89
N ALA A 430 17.52 -10.88 18.10
CA ALA A 430 18.75 -11.18 18.81
C ALA A 430 18.57 -10.95 20.31
N ALA A 431 19.33 -11.70 21.11
CA ALA A 431 19.43 -11.51 22.55
C ALA A 431 20.90 -11.39 22.97
N PHE A 432 21.16 -10.60 24.02
CA PHE A 432 22.48 -10.44 24.62
C PHE A 432 22.41 -10.45 26.14
N VAL A 433 23.47 -10.93 26.78
CA VAL A 433 23.66 -10.81 28.22
C VAL A 433 24.87 -9.93 28.45
N ALA A 434 24.71 -8.91 29.29
CA ALA A 434 25.70 -7.85 29.46
C ALA A 434 25.64 -7.28 30.89
N ARG A 435 26.78 -6.81 31.42
CA ARG A 435 26.81 -6.01 32.65
C ARG A 435 26.71 -4.53 32.27
N THR A 436 25.49 -4.01 32.26
CA THR A 436 25.22 -2.65 31.77
C THR A 436 25.19 -1.60 32.88
N MET A 437 25.06 -2.04 34.13
CA MET A 437 24.81 -1.19 35.31
C MET A 437 25.33 -1.76 36.62
N ASP A 438 25.25 -0.98 37.70
CA ASP A 438 25.62 -1.38 39.08
C ASP A 438 24.58 -2.33 39.70
N GLU A 439 24.37 -3.46 39.05
CA GLU A 439 23.55 -4.56 39.55
C GLU A 439 24.41 -5.83 39.67
N PRO A 440 24.19 -6.66 40.71
CA PRO A 440 25.01 -7.84 40.96
C PRO A 440 24.82 -8.93 39.89
N ARG A 441 23.66 -8.92 39.22
CA ARG A 441 23.30 -9.85 38.14
C ARG A 441 23.41 -9.15 36.77
N PRO A 442 23.78 -9.88 35.71
CA PRO A 442 23.80 -9.31 34.38
C PRO A 442 22.39 -8.99 33.88
N GLN A 443 22.28 -8.08 32.91
CA GLN A 443 21.04 -7.72 32.27
C GLN A 443 20.85 -8.54 30.99
N LEU A 444 19.59 -8.84 30.68
CA LEU A 444 19.19 -9.50 29.45
C LEU A 444 18.61 -8.47 28.47
N ILE A 445 19.21 -8.37 27.29
CA ILE A 445 18.85 -7.40 26.25
C ILE A 445 18.20 -8.13 25.08
N PHE A 446 17.06 -7.64 24.60
CA PHE A 446 16.42 -8.10 23.37
C PHE A 446 16.39 -6.97 22.34
N LEU A 447 16.83 -7.28 21.11
CA LEU A 447 16.57 -6.42 19.96
C LEU A 447 15.21 -6.77 19.39
N ASN A 448 14.23 -5.91 19.66
CA ASN A 448 12.90 -6.00 19.07
C ASN A 448 12.89 -5.28 17.72
N HIS A 449 12.12 -5.81 16.76
CA HIS A 449 12.06 -5.25 15.42
C HIS A 449 10.69 -4.63 15.08
N LEU A 450 9.61 -5.38 15.30
CA LEU A 450 8.23 -5.06 14.94
C LEU A 450 7.27 -5.48 16.05
N THR A 451 6.16 -4.76 16.20
CA THR A 451 5.10 -5.07 17.18
C THR A 451 3.76 -5.38 16.52
N ASN A 452 2.89 -5.96 17.33
CA ASN A 452 1.45 -6.18 17.12
C ASN A 452 1.11 -7.26 16.12
N ARG A 453 0.23 -6.97 15.15
CA ARG A 453 -0.37 -7.96 14.26
C ARG A 453 0.40 -8.07 12.94
N VAL A 454 0.47 -9.30 12.44
CA VAL A 454 0.96 -9.62 11.10
C VAL A 454 -0.17 -9.47 10.08
N GLN A 455 -1.35 -9.97 10.45
CA GLN A 455 -2.56 -9.85 9.65
C GLN A 455 -3.15 -8.45 9.80
N GLY A 456 -3.44 -7.77 8.69
CA GLY A 456 -4.08 -6.46 8.66
C GLY A 456 -5.59 -6.55 8.57
N ASP A 457 -6.27 -7.33 9.42
CA ASP A 457 -7.73 -7.41 9.48
C ASP A 457 -8.37 -6.16 10.13
N VAL A 458 -8.01 -5.01 9.55
CA VAL A 458 -8.44 -3.67 9.99
C VAL A 458 -9.75 -3.33 9.27
N PRO A 459 -10.78 -2.87 10.00
CA PRO A 459 -12.04 -2.48 9.39
C PRO A 459 -11.88 -1.23 8.52
N VAL A 460 -12.64 -1.19 7.44
CA VAL A 460 -12.85 0.03 6.64
C VAL A 460 -13.78 0.95 7.42
N PHE A 461 -13.38 2.22 7.54
CA PHE A 461 -14.20 3.26 8.18
C PHE A 461 -14.91 4.08 7.12
N ILE A 462 -16.23 4.23 7.24
CA ILE A 462 -17.01 5.09 6.35
C ILE A 462 -17.51 6.26 7.18
N TYR A 463 -16.89 7.42 7.02
CA TYR A 463 -17.32 8.63 7.71
C TYR A 463 -18.51 9.23 6.99
N LEU A 464 -19.64 9.33 7.68
CA LEU A 464 -20.86 9.81 7.04
C LEU A 464 -20.88 11.33 7.01
N GLY A 465 -21.19 11.89 5.84
CA GLY A 465 -21.35 13.31 5.61
C GLY A 465 -22.56 13.88 6.34
N GLY A 466 -22.76 15.19 6.22
CA GLY A 466 -23.94 15.85 6.76
C GLY A 466 -23.87 17.37 6.55
N PRO A 467 -24.94 18.10 6.91
CA PRO A 467 -25.01 19.55 6.77
C PRO A 467 -23.97 20.32 7.61
N ASP A 468 -23.31 19.63 8.54
CA ASP A 468 -22.23 20.16 9.38
C ASP A 468 -20.84 19.60 9.00
N GLY A 469 -20.72 18.96 7.83
CA GLY A 469 -19.48 18.36 7.32
C GLY A 469 -19.26 16.94 7.84
N PHE A 470 -18.13 16.69 8.50
CA PHE A 470 -17.75 15.37 9.04
C PHE A 470 -17.41 15.42 10.52
N SER A 471 -17.61 14.31 11.24
CA SER A 471 -17.22 14.13 12.65
C SER A 471 -16.57 12.76 12.88
N PRO A 472 -15.58 12.65 13.80
CA PRO A 472 -14.94 11.38 14.16
C PRO A 472 -15.91 10.30 14.66
N GLU A 473 -17.04 10.69 15.24
CA GLU A 473 -18.02 9.80 15.87
C GLU A 473 -19.11 9.32 14.88
N ARG A 474 -19.31 10.04 13.77
CA ARG A 474 -20.32 9.72 12.75
C ARG A 474 -19.70 8.84 11.67
N ARG A 475 -19.56 7.54 11.96
CA ARG A 475 -19.02 6.56 11.01
C ARG A 475 -19.66 5.18 11.11
N LEU A 476 -19.60 4.45 10.00
CA LEU A 476 -19.85 3.01 9.91
C LEU A 476 -18.52 2.25 9.85
N GLU A 477 -18.55 0.97 10.19
CA GLU A 477 -17.39 0.09 10.11
C GLU A 477 -17.78 -1.22 9.41
N LEU A 478 -17.02 -1.59 8.38
CA LEU A 478 -17.15 -2.87 7.68
C LEU A 478 -15.87 -3.70 7.84
N PRO A 479 -15.95 -5.02 8.05
CA PRO A 479 -14.76 -5.87 8.16
C PRO A 479 -13.92 -5.82 6.87
N GLY A 480 -12.62 -5.53 7.02
CA GLY A 480 -11.65 -5.48 5.92
C GLY A 480 -10.40 -6.32 6.21
N TRP A 481 -9.69 -6.70 5.15
CA TRP A 481 -8.47 -7.53 5.22
C TRP A 481 -7.34 -6.90 4.41
N ALA A 482 -6.70 -5.91 5.03
CA ALA A 482 -5.76 -4.99 4.42
C ALA A 482 -6.35 -4.39 3.14
N ALA A 483 -7.57 -3.87 3.26
CA ALA A 483 -8.32 -3.31 2.15
C ALA A 483 -7.58 -2.11 1.58
N THR A 484 -7.37 -2.05 0.27
CA THR A 484 -6.61 -0.96 -0.37
C THR A 484 -7.50 0.03 -1.12
N GLU A 485 -8.70 -0.40 -1.50
CA GLU A 485 -9.66 0.35 -2.29
C GLU A 485 -11.07 0.04 -1.81
N VAL A 486 -11.94 1.05 -1.86
CA VAL A 486 -13.38 0.91 -1.65
C VAL A 486 -14.11 1.53 -2.85
N ARG A 487 -15.06 0.77 -3.43
CA ARG A 487 -15.96 1.26 -4.48
C ARG A 487 -17.39 1.21 -4.02
N ILE A 488 -18.11 2.30 -4.20
CA ILE A 488 -19.52 2.44 -3.89
C ILE A 488 -20.27 2.36 -5.23
N CYS A 489 -21.12 1.35 -5.42
CA CYS A 489 -21.97 1.17 -6.61
C CYS A 489 -23.24 0.41 -6.19
N ASP A 490 -24.40 0.64 -6.82
CA ASP A 490 -25.62 -0.18 -6.63
C ASP A 490 -25.54 -1.43 -7.53
N PHE A 491 -24.90 -2.51 -7.04
CA PHE A 491 -24.56 -3.68 -7.86
C PHE A 491 -25.77 -4.61 -8.10
N ASP A 492 -26.73 -4.66 -7.19
CA ASP A 492 -27.96 -5.46 -7.34
C ASP A 492 -29.20 -4.64 -7.83
N ASP A 493 -28.95 -3.37 -8.16
CA ASP A 493 -29.91 -2.41 -8.72
C ASP A 493 -31.14 -2.21 -7.80
N ASP A 494 -30.97 -2.33 -6.47
CA ASP A 494 -32.05 -2.25 -5.49
C ASP A 494 -32.40 -0.83 -5.04
N GLY A 495 -31.61 0.17 -5.44
CA GLY A 495 -31.78 1.56 -5.01
C GLY A 495 -30.86 1.99 -3.87
N CYS A 496 -30.18 1.05 -3.22
CA CYS A 496 -29.21 1.32 -2.16
C CYS A 496 -27.81 1.00 -2.69
N PRO A 497 -26.84 1.92 -2.58
CA PRO A 497 -25.49 1.64 -3.04
C PRO A 497 -24.78 0.66 -2.10
N ASP A 498 -24.14 -0.31 -2.72
CA ASP A 498 -23.31 -1.35 -2.10
C ASP A 498 -21.85 -0.92 -2.02
N ILE A 499 -21.02 -1.77 -1.40
CA ILE A 499 -19.59 -1.54 -1.25
C ILE A 499 -18.79 -2.75 -1.76
N PHE A 500 -17.98 -2.54 -2.80
CA PHE A 500 -16.86 -3.42 -3.13
C PHE A 500 -15.61 -3.01 -2.35
N MET A 501 -14.91 -4.00 -1.79
CA MET A 501 -13.70 -3.82 -1.00
C MET A 501 -12.58 -4.69 -1.57
N ALA A 502 -11.53 -4.07 -2.11
CA ALA A 502 -10.36 -4.76 -2.63
C ALA A 502 -9.43 -5.14 -1.49
N ASN A 503 -9.42 -6.43 -1.11
CA ASN A 503 -8.52 -6.92 -0.07
C ASN A 503 -7.22 -7.44 -0.68
N SER A 504 -6.11 -7.08 -0.06
CA SER A 504 -4.79 -7.43 -0.57
C SER A 504 -4.00 -8.37 0.33
N ASN A 505 -4.27 -8.34 1.64
CA ASN A 505 -3.44 -8.89 2.70
C ASN A 505 -1.92 -8.90 2.39
N GLU A 506 -1.36 -7.78 1.91
CA GLU A 506 0.05 -7.67 1.47
C GLU A 506 1.04 -8.18 2.54
N ASN A 507 0.72 -7.92 3.82
CA ASN A 507 1.52 -8.33 4.97
C ASN A 507 1.24 -9.78 5.44
N ALA A 508 0.30 -10.51 4.85
CA ALA A 508 0.10 -11.92 5.15
C ALA A 508 -0.55 -12.61 3.95
N MET A 509 0.11 -12.55 2.80
CA MET A 509 -0.40 -13.06 1.51
C MET A 509 -0.86 -14.54 1.54
N HIS A 510 -0.41 -15.33 2.51
CA HIS A 510 -0.85 -16.73 2.70
C HIS A 510 -2.19 -16.85 3.46
N LEU A 511 -2.72 -15.73 3.95
CA LEU A 511 -4.00 -15.57 4.66
C LEU A 511 -4.94 -14.61 3.91
N ASP A 512 -4.70 -14.35 2.61
CA ASP A 512 -5.60 -13.54 1.79
C ASP A 512 -6.92 -14.29 1.56
N ASN A 513 -8.04 -13.63 1.90
CA ASN A 513 -9.38 -14.21 1.83
C ASN A 513 -10.13 -13.81 0.55
N GLY A 514 -9.49 -13.06 -0.36
CA GLY A 514 -10.16 -12.46 -1.52
C GLY A 514 -10.94 -11.19 -1.15
N SER A 515 -11.60 -10.60 -2.14
CA SER A 515 -12.31 -9.34 -2.02
C SER A 515 -13.79 -9.55 -1.74
N PHE A 516 -14.47 -8.54 -1.21
CA PHE A 516 -15.89 -8.65 -0.84
C PHE A 516 -16.72 -7.58 -1.53
N VAL A 517 -17.96 -7.93 -1.88
CA VAL A 517 -19.03 -6.96 -2.13
C VAL A 517 -20.04 -7.08 -1.00
N TYR A 518 -20.15 -6.05 -0.18
CA TYR A 518 -21.14 -5.90 0.88
C TYR A 518 -22.37 -5.21 0.32
N TYR A 519 -23.50 -5.92 0.32
CA TYR A 519 -24.74 -5.37 -0.20
C TYR A 519 -25.45 -4.53 0.88
N ASN A 520 -25.86 -3.32 0.52
CA ASN A 520 -26.63 -2.41 1.35
C ASN A 520 -28.11 -2.56 1.05
N GLY A 521 -28.98 -2.07 1.93
CA GLY A 521 -30.42 -2.09 1.68
C GLY A 521 -31.15 -1.09 2.55
N PRO A 522 -32.50 -1.10 2.54
CA PRO A 522 -33.31 -0.14 3.31
C PRO A 522 -33.07 -0.14 4.83
N GLU A 523 -32.55 -1.25 5.37
CA GLU A 523 -32.21 -1.40 6.80
C GLU A 523 -30.72 -1.11 7.09
N GLY A 524 -29.94 -0.72 6.07
CA GLY A 524 -28.49 -0.50 6.12
C GLY A 524 -27.66 -1.76 5.86
N PHE A 525 -26.34 -1.63 6.02
CA PHE A 525 -25.39 -2.72 5.82
C PHE A 525 -25.54 -3.86 6.84
N SER A 526 -25.32 -5.09 6.36
CA SER A 526 -25.14 -6.29 7.19
C SER A 526 -23.87 -7.03 6.77
N VAL A 527 -23.04 -7.41 7.74
CA VAL A 527 -21.79 -8.14 7.49
C VAL A 527 -21.98 -9.53 6.88
N ASP A 528 -23.20 -10.07 7.01
CA ASP A 528 -23.60 -11.38 6.47
C ASP A 528 -24.16 -11.28 5.05
N ARG A 529 -24.61 -10.09 4.60
CA ARG A 529 -25.11 -9.87 3.24
C ARG A 529 -23.96 -9.44 2.34
N ARG A 530 -23.09 -10.39 2.01
CA ARG A 530 -21.95 -10.17 1.11
C ARG A 530 -21.73 -11.32 0.14
N VAL A 531 -21.03 -11.06 -0.95
CA VAL A 531 -20.41 -12.08 -1.80
C VAL A 531 -18.89 -11.97 -1.70
N GLU A 532 -18.22 -13.12 -1.74
CA GLU A 532 -16.76 -13.23 -1.76
C GLU A 532 -16.31 -13.45 -3.20
N LEU A 533 -15.44 -12.57 -3.70
CA LEU A 533 -14.87 -12.66 -5.03
C LEU A 533 -13.49 -13.34 -4.94
N PRO A 534 -13.20 -14.33 -5.79
CA PRO A 534 -11.95 -15.11 -5.75
C PRO A 534 -10.76 -14.31 -6.33
N THR A 535 -10.51 -13.13 -5.77
CA THR A 535 -9.39 -12.27 -6.14
C THR A 535 -8.14 -12.67 -5.36
N ARG A 536 -6.97 -12.22 -5.84
CA ARG A 536 -5.70 -12.41 -5.16
C ARG A 536 -4.94 -11.08 -5.10
N TYR A 537 -4.59 -10.66 -3.89
CA TYR A 537 -3.82 -9.47 -3.58
C TYR A 537 -4.41 -8.21 -4.22
N ALA A 538 -5.73 -8.07 -4.23
CA ALA A 538 -6.42 -7.02 -4.98
C ALA A 538 -6.01 -5.63 -4.47
N MET A 539 -5.69 -4.73 -5.41
CA MET A 539 -5.22 -3.37 -5.14
C MET A 539 -6.26 -2.31 -5.48
N ASN A 540 -7.06 -2.54 -6.52
CA ASN A 540 -8.00 -1.58 -7.06
C ASN A 540 -9.13 -2.32 -7.80
N GLY A 541 -10.29 -1.68 -7.90
CA GLY A 541 -11.33 -2.08 -8.83
C GLY A 541 -12.07 -0.90 -9.44
N VAL A 542 -12.70 -1.09 -10.59
CA VAL A 542 -13.50 -0.09 -11.32
C VAL A 542 -14.81 -0.71 -11.78
N CYS A 543 -15.92 0.04 -11.71
CA CYS A 543 -17.27 -0.46 -12.04
C CYS A 543 -17.91 0.35 -13.17
N ALA A 544 -18.58 -0.33 -14.11
CA ALA A 544 -19.41 0.24 -15.18
C ALA A 544 -20.22 -0.88 -15.86
N ASP A 545 -21.23 -0.54 -16.67
CA ASP A 545 -21.89 -1.51 -17.57
C ASP A 545 -21.01 -1.68 -18.84
N LEU A 546 -19.99 -2.54 -18.76
CA LEU A 546 -18.91 -2.62 -19.76
C LEU A 546 -19.36 -3.28 -21.05
N ASN A 547 -20.30 -4.22 -20.97
CA ASN A 547 -20.84 -4.96 -22.11
C ASN A 547 -22.21 -4.42 -22.58
N ARG A 548 -22.76 -3.40 -21.90
CA ARG A 548 -24.04 -2.75 -22.19
C ARG A 548 -25.23 -3.69 -22.06
N ASP A 549 -25.18 -4.66 -21.16
CA ASP A 549 -26.26 -5.61 -20.93
C ASP A 549 -27.26 -5.14 -19.86
N GLY A 550 -26.95 -4.05 -19.15
CA GLY A 550 -27.77 -3.43 -18.12
C GLY A 550 -27.45 -3.87 -16.69
N TYR A 551 -26.36 -4.61 -16.48
CA TYR A 551 -25.82 -4.92 -15.15
C TYR A 551 -24.47 -4.20 -14.97
N LEU A 552 -24.16 -3.80 -13.75
CA LEU A 552 -22.83 -3.25 -13.47
C LEU A 552 -21.81 -4.39 -13.39
N ASP A 553 -20.71 -4.22 -14.10
CA ASP A 553 -19.56 -5.09 -14.12
C ASP A 553 -18.45 -4.52 -13.23
N LEU A 554 -17.51 -5.38 -12.83
CA LEU A 554 -16.39 -5.01 -11.98
C LEU A 554 -15.07 -5.54 -12.55
N ILE A 555 -14.10 -4.66 -12.76
CA ILE A 555 -12.72 -5.04 -13.08
C ILE A 555 -11.89 -4.96 -11.80
N VAL A 556 -11.05 -5.97 -11.54
CA VAL A 556 -10.16 -6.02 -10.38
C VAL A 556 -8.74 -6.40 -10.81
N VAL A 557 -7.77 -5.72 -10.22
CA VAL A 557 -6.32 -5.98 -10.40
C VAL A 557 -5.63 -6.07 -9.05
N GLY A 558 -4.41 -6.61 -8.99
CA GLY A 558 -3.72 -6.88 -7.73
C GLY A 558 -2.20 -6.74 -7.75
N HIS A 559 -1.61 -6.80 -6.55
CA HIS A 559 -0.18 -6.72 -6.33
C HIS A 559 0.51 -8.08 -6.52
N ASN A 560 1.68 -8.07 -7.16
CA ASN A 560 2.42 -9.28 -7.54
C ASN A 560 1.53 -10.32 -8.24
N ASN A 561 0.63 -9.81 -9.08
CA ASN A 561 -0.40 -10.54 -9.78
C ASN A 561 -0.48 -9.99 -11.20
N ASP A 562 -0.30 -10.85 -12.19
CA ASP A 562 -0.30 -10.52 -13.62
C ASP A 562 -1.67 -10.73 -14.27
N GLU A 563 -2.71 -10.97 -13.49
CA GLU A 563 -4.08 -11.16 -13.97
C GLU A 563 -4.96 -9.95 -13.66
N LEU A 564 -5.64 -9.47 -14.69
CA LEU A 564 -6.80 -8.60 -14.60
C LEU A 564 -8.06 -9.48 -14.67
N LEU A 565 -8.95 -9.31 -13.69
CA LEU A 565 -10.19 -10.07 -13.57
C LEU A 565 -11.38 -9.17 -13.94
N ILE A 566 -12.28 -9.65 -14.78
CA ILE A 566 -13.55 -8.98 -15.11
C ILE A 566 -14.69 -9.87 -14.61
N PHE A 567 -15.44 -9.35 -13.64
CA PHE A 567 -16.65 -9.94 -13.11
C PHE A 567 -17.84 -9.29 -13.80
N TYR A 568 -18.43 -9.98 -14.77
CA TYR A 568 -19.66 -9.51 -15.41
C TYR A 568 -20.86 -9.66 -14.46
N GLY A 569 -21.68 -8.63 -14.38
CA GLY A 569 -22.93 -8.62 -13.62
C GLY A 569 -24.02 -9.47 -14.28
N SER A 570 -25.04 -9.84 -13.50
CA SER A 570 -26.20 -10.60 -13.96
C SER A 570 -27.39 -10.43 -13.01
N GLU A 571 -28.54 -11.00 -13.36
CA GLU A 571 -29.72 -11.05 -12.49
C GLU A 571 -29.45 -11.71 -11.13
N ASN A 572 -28.44 -12.59 -11.04
CA ASN A 572 -28.09 -13.31 -9.81
C ASN A 572 -26.79 -12.79 -9.16
N GLY A 573 -26.38 -11.55 -9.47
CA GLY A 573 -25.09 -10.99 -9.06
C GLY A 573 -24.00 -11.27 -10.08
N PHE A 574 -22.73 -11.31 -9.65
CA PHE A 574 -21.60 -11.55 -10.54
C PHE A 574 -21.50 -13.00 -11.03
N ALA A 575 -20.93 -13.19 -12.22
CA ALA A 575 -20.60 -14.51 -12.73
C ALA A 575 -19.60 -15.26 -11.82
N ASP A 576 -19.84 -16.55 -11.58
CA ASP A 576 -18.99 -17.40 -10.72
C ASP A 576 -17.52 -17.47 -11.19
N GLU A 577 -17.30 -17.43 -12.51
CA GLU A 577 -15.97 -17.43 -13.12
C GLU A 577 -15.70 -16.11 -13.84
N PRO A 578 -14.74 -15.30 -13.37
CA PRO A 578 -14.37 -14.06 -14.05
C PRO A 578 -13.64 -14.34 -15.36
N VAL A 579 -13.79 -13.42 -16.31
CA VAL A 579 -12.88 -13.33 -17.46
C VAL A 579 -11.52 -12.89 -16.96
N ARG A 580 -10.46 -13.52 -17.48
CA ARG A 580 -9.08 -13.29 -17.04
C ARG A 580 -8.24 -12.83 -18.22
N ILE A 581 -7.61 -11.67 -18.07
CA ILE A 581 -6.64 -11.15 -19.03
C ILE A 581 -5.26 -11.18 -18.36
N ARG A 582 -4.31 -11.89 -18.96
CA ARG A 582 -2.92 -11.85 -18.52
C ARG A 582 -2.25 -10.58 -19.05
N LEU A 583 -1.73 -9.77 -18.14
CA LEU A 583 -1.09 -8.50 -18.45
C LEU A 583 0.39 -8.75 -18.83
N ILE A 584 0.60 -9.47 -19.92
CA ILE A 584 1.93 -9.76 -20.48
C ILE A 584 2.01 -9.15 -21.87
N VAL A 585 2.89 -8.17 -22.03
CA VAL A 585 3.06 -7.40 -23.26
C VAL A 585 4.50 -7.55 -23.73
N ASP A 586 4.70 -8.15 -24.91
CA ASP A 586 6.03 -8.27 -25.54
C ASP A 586 7.11 -8.89 -24.64
N GLY A 587 6.69 -9.82 -23.74
CA GLY A 587 7.56 -10.49 -22.76
C GLY A 587 7.74 -9.75 -21.43
N VAL A 588 7.20 -8.54 -21.32
CA VAL A 588 7.15 -7.75 -20.09
C VAL A 588 5.90 -8.11 -19.30
N VAL A 589 6.05 -8.35 -18.00
CA VAL A 589 4.95 -8.77 -17.11
C VAL A 589 4.54 -7.59 -16.23
N TYR A 590 3.31 -7.12 -16.41
CA TYR A 590 2.67 -6.11 -15.58
C TYR A 590 2.08 -6.79 -14.36
N ARG A 591 2.81 -6.74 -13.24
CA ARG A 591 2.53 -7.55 -12.04
C ARG A 591 2.17 -6.71 -10.83
N GLN A 592 2.16 -5.39 -10.92
CA GLN A 592 1.75 -4.48 -9.86
C GLN A 592 0.77 -3.41 -10.35
N PRO A 593 -0.27 -3.78 -11.12
CA PRO A 593 -1.30 -2.83 -11.52
C PRO A 593 -2.00 -2.21 -10.31
N ARG A 594 -2.13 -0.88 -10.28
CA ARG A 594 -2.80 -0.11 -9.21
C ARG A 594 -3.64 1.03 -9.81
N PHE A 595 -4.69 1.40 -9.08
CA PHE A 595 -5.43 2.66 -9.26
C PHE A 595 -5.74 3.00 -10.74
N MET A 596 -6.49 2.10 -11.38
CA MET A 596 -6.88 2.18 -12.79
C MET A 596 -7.95 3.24 -13.04
N THR A 597 -8.09 3.67 -14.30
CA THR A 597 -9.15 4.59 -14.73
C THR A 597 -9.88 4.05 -15.94
N LEU A 598 -11.21 4.07 -15.89
CA LEU A 598 -12.08 3.87 -17.06
C LEU A 598 -12.43 5.23 -17.67
N ALA A 599 -12.33 5.37 -18.98
CA ALA A 599 -12.77 6.57 -19.70
C ALA A 599 -12.84 6.30 -21.21
N ASP A 600 -13.69 7.02 -21.95
CA ASP A 600 -13.68 7.02 -23.42
C ASP A 600 -12.57 7.95 -23.92
N LEU A 601 -11.36 7.42 -24.07
CA LEU A 601 -10.18 8.23 -24.35
C LEU A 601 -10.05 8.55 -25.85
N ASN A 602 -10.66 7.73 -26.71
CA ASN A 602 -10.57 7.85 -28.16
C ASN A 602 -11.88 8.31 -28.84
N ASN A 603 -12.94 8.58 -28.05
CA ASN A 603 -14.27 9.00 -28.51
C ASN A 603 -14.96 7.98 -29.43
N ASP A 604 -14.70 6.68 -29.26
CA ASP A 604 -15.36 5.62 -30.02
C ASP A 604 -16.68 5.15 -29.38
N GLY A 605 -17.00 5.69 -28.21
CA GLY A 605 -18.21 5.39 -27.46
C GLY A 605 -18.06 4.19 -26.53
N TRP A 606 -16.90 3.55 -26.42
CA TRP A 606 -16.61 2.49 -25.44
C TRP A 606 -15.62 2.99 -24.39
N LEU A 607 -15.70 2.41 -23.18
CA LEU A 607 -14.75 2.73 -22.13
C LEU A 607 -13.42 2.02 -22.37
N ASP A 608 -12.34 2.79 -22.36
CA ASP A 608 -10.96 2.34 -22.34
C ASP A 608 -10.44 2.23 -20.91
N LEU A 609 -9.42 1.41 -20.69
CA LEU A 609 -8.84 1.17 -19.38
C LEU A 609 -7.36 1.57 -19.35
N VAL A 610 -7.02 2.49 -18.45
CA VAL A 610 -5.65 2.88 -18.15
C VAL A 610 -5.14 2.06 -16.97
N ILE A 611 -3.99 1.41 -17.14
CA ILE A 611 -3.39 0.48 -16.17
C ILE A 611 -1.98 0.95 -15.80
N PRO A 612 -1.85 1.77 -14.74
CA PRO A 612 -0.57 2.03 -14.08
C PRO A 612 -0.04 0.76 -13.38
N ASP A 613 1.28 0.51 -13.41
CA ASP A 613 1.92 -0.72 -12.90
C ASP A 613 2.93 -0.47 -11.77
N CYS A 614 2.77 0.64 -11.04
CA CYS A 614 3.48 0.96 -9.80
C CYS A 614 5.02 0.76 -9.88
N GLY A 615 5.63 1.07 -11.03
CA GLY A 615 7.07 0.97 -11.27
C GLY A 615 7.63 -0.44 -11.46
N ALA A 616 6.78 -1.46 -11.66
CA ALA A 616 7.24 -2.78 -12.11
C ALA A 616 7.61 -2.81 -13.61
N THR A 617 7.14 -1.82 -14.37
CA THR A 617 7.43 -1.58 -15.78
C THR A 617 7.69 -0.09 -16.05
N ASP A 618 8.26 0.25 -17.20
CA ASP A 618 8.57 1.65 -17.60
C ASP A 618 7.43 2.32 -18.40
N ASP A 619 6.56 1.52 -19.02
CA ASP A 619 5.51 1.97 -19.92
C ASP A 619 4.12 1.92 -19.25
N LEU A 620 3.30 2.95 -19.46
CA LEU A 620 1.88 2.90 -19.10
C LEU A 620 1.10 2.06 -20.12
N LEU A 621 0.30 1.10 -19.64
CA LEU A 621 -0.55 0.29 -20.48
C LEU A 621 -1.95 0.91 -20.59
N ILE A 622 -2.45 1.04 -21.81
CA ILE A 622 -3.85 1.38 -22.10
C ILE A 622 -4.46 0.20 -22.87
N LEU A 623 -5.57 -0.35 -22.38
CA LEU A 623 -6.39 -1.29 -23.11
C LEU A 623 -7.58 -0.56 -23.70
N TRP A 624 -7.72 -0.60 -25.02
CA TRP A 624 -8.84 0.03 -25.70
C TRP A 624 -10.09 -0.82 -25.56
N GLY A 625 -11.23 -0.22 -25.24
CA GLY A 625 -12.53 -0.85 -25.11
C GLY A 625 -13.16 -1.21 -26.46
N GLY A 626 -14.30 -1.91 -26.40
CA GLY A 626 -15.05 -2.26 -27.61
C GLY A 626 -16.16 -3.29 -27.36
N PRO A 627 -16.96 -3.60 -28.38
CA PRO A 627 -18.13 -4.48 -28.26
C PRO A 627 -17.79 -5.92 -27.83
N ASP A 628 -16.56 -6.37 -28.08
CA ASP A 628 -16.08 -7.70 -27.70
C ASP A 628 -15.40 -7.71 -26.30
N GLY A 629 -15.48 -6.62 -25.53
CA GLY A 629 -14.77 -6.46 -24.26
C GLY A 629 -13.30 -6.11 -24.43
N PHE A 630 -12.49 -6.18 -23.36
CA PHE A 630 -11.05 -5.86 -23.40
C PHE A 630 -10.20 -7.03 -23.91
N ASP A 631 -9.12 -6.71 -24.62
CA ASP A 631 -8.12 -7.67 -25.10
C ASP A 631 -6.71 -7.06 -24.96
N ILE A 632 -5.74 -7.86 -24.50
CA ILE A 632 -4.34 -7.43 -24.34
C ILE A 632 -3.69 -7.04 -25.68
N GLU A 633 -4.17 -7.57 -26.81
CA GLU A 633 -3.69 -7.21 -28.15
C GLU A 633 -4.25 -5.88 -28.65
N ARG A 634 -5.38 -5.42 -28.11
CA ARG A 634 -5.95 -4.11 -28.43
C ARG A 634 -5.48 -3.08 -27.41
N ARG A 635 -4.19 -2.74 -27.49
CA ARG A 635 -3.50 -1.88 -26.51
C ARG A 635 -2.71 -0.74 -27.14
N SER A 636 -2.35 0.23 -26.31
CA SER A 636 -1.27 1.20 -26.55
C SER A 636 -0.34 1.25 -25.34
N LEU A 637 0.91 1.63 -25.58
CA LEU A 637 1.92 1.88 -24.55
C LEU A 637 2.35 3.34 -24.59
N LEU A 638 2.43 4.00 -23.43
CA LEU A 638 3.05 5.32 -23.30
C LEU A 638 4.39 5.20 -22.58
N PRO A 639 5.52 5.45 -23.28
CA PRO A 639 6.86 5.34 -22.69
C PRO A 639 7.09 6.31 -21.54
N GLU A 640 7.87 5.88 -20.54
CA GLU A 640 8.17 6.69 -19.34
C GLU A 640 6.90 7.22 -18.65
N GLY A 641 5.78 6.53 -18.87
CA GLY A 641 4.47 6.82 -18.31
C GLY A 641 4.12 5.91 -17.15
N SER A 642 5.01 5.00 -16.73
CA SER A 642 4.78 4.15 -15.58
C SER A 642 4.49 4.99 -14.33
N GLY A 643 3.26 4.87 -13.84
CA GLY A 643 2.81 5.54 -12.62
C GLY A 643 2.24 4.56 -11.62
N ILE A 644 1.73 5.09 -10.52
CA ILE A 644 0.94 4.34 -9.55
C ILE A 644 -0.57 4.60 -9.72
N SER A 645 -0.96 5.76 -10.22
CA SER A 645 -2.36 6.18 -10.37
C SER A 645 -2.61 6.96 -11.66
N SER A 646 -3.86 6.96 -12.11
CA SER A 646 -4.34 7.78 -13.22
C SER A 646 -5.65 8.53 -12.93
N ARG A 647 -5.87 9.64 -13.66
CA ARG A 647 -7.13 10.41 -13.75
C ARG A 647 -7.32 10.91 -15.18
N ALA A 648 -8.56 11.17 -15.58
CA ALA A 648 -8.90 11.77 -16.87
C ALA A 648 -9.79 13.00 -16.68
N ALA A 649 -9.51 14.06 -17.45
CA ALA A 649 -10.34 15.27 -17.56
C ALA A 649 -9.97 16.09 -18.81
N ASP A 650 -10.89 16.92 -19.33
CA ASP A 650 -10.56 17.87 -20.40
C ASP A 650 -10.04 19.17 -19.77
N LEU A 651 -8.74 19.20 -19.48
CA LEU A 651 -8.06 20.32 -18.85
C LEU A 651 -7.87 21.51 -19.81
N THR A 652 -8.03 21.27 -21.12
CA THR A 652 -7.83 22.29 -22.17
C THR A 652 -9.13 22.89 -22.72
N GLY A 653 -10.28 22.25 -22.45
CA GLY A 653 -11.59 22.61 -23.02
C GLY A 653 -11.71 22.26 -24.51
N ASN A 654 -10.95 21.28 -25.00
CA ASN A 654 -10.88 20.93 -26.43
C ASN A 654 -11.84 19.80 -26.84
N GLY A 655 -12.58 19.21 -25.89
CA GLY A 655 -13.50 18.09 -26.08
C GLY A 655 -12.84 16.71 -26.05
N TRP A 656 -11.57 16.60 -25.66
CA TRP A 656 -10.84 15.34 -25.48
C TRP A 656 -10.32 15.24 -24.05
N LEU A 657 -10.32 14.02 -23.51
CA LEU A 657 -9.76 13.77 -22.20
C LEU A 657 -8.23 13.84 -22.23
N ASP A 658 -7.66 14.66 -21.37
CA ASP A 658 -6.26 14.62 -20.97
C ASP A 658 -6.07 13.55 -19.88
N LEU A 659 -4.90 12.90 -19.89
CA LEU A 659 -4.58 11.81 -18.97
C LEU A 659 -3.52 12.27 -17.97
N ILE A 660 -3.87 12.28 -16.67
CA ILE A 660 -2.98 12.67 -15.58
C ILE A 660 -2.48 11.41 -14.87
N ILE A 661 -1.15 11.25 -14.77
CA ILE A 661 -0.48 10.07 -14.21
C ILE A 661 0.37 10.46 -13.00
N GLY A 662 0.12 9.82 -11.86
CA GLY A 662 0.91 9.96 -10.65
C GLY A 662 2.20 9.14 -10.73
N GLY A 663 3.36 9.80 -10.71
CA GLY A 663 4.65 9.13 -10.80
C GLY A 663 5.07 8.44 -9.50
N TYR A 664 5.68 7.27 -9.64
CA TYR A 664 5.97 6.34 -8.55
C TYR A 664 7.42 6.40 -8.02
N LYS A 665 8.43 6.22 -8.90
CA LYS A 665 9.86 6.19 -8.54
C LYS A 665 10.68 7.03 -9.52
N GLY A 666 11.52 7.91 -8.97
CA GLY A 666 12.42 8.77 -9.70
C GLY A 666 13.71 8.05 -10.14
N PRO A 667 14.45 8.64 -11.09
CA PRO A 667 15.70 8.06 -11.60
C PRO A 667 16.89 8.22 -10.64
N ASP A 668 16.81 9.07 -9.61
CA ASP A 668 17.90 9.31 -8.65
C ASP A 668 17.96 8.20 -7.58
N ILE A 669 19.11 7.54 -7.44
CA ILE A 669 19.35 6.51 -6.42
C ILE A 669 19.39 7.12 -5.00
N GLY A 670 19.78 8.40 -4.87
CA GLY A 670 19.87 9.11 -3.60
C GLY A 670 18.53 9.65 -3.09
N ASP A 671 17.58 9.91 -4.00
CA ASP A 671 16.20 10.27 -3.71
C ASP A 671 15.24 9.57 -4.70
N PRO A 672 15.07 8.24 -4.59
CA PRO A 672 14.29 7.46 -5.56
C PRO A 672 12.79 7.80 -5.54
N TYR A 673 12.34 8.66 -4.62
CA TYR A 673 10.94 9.06 -4.54
C TYR A 673 10.72 10.52 -4.96
N GLY A 674 11.75 11.26 -5.37
CA GLY A 674 11.58 12.50 -6.13
C GLY A 674 11.06 12.17 -7.53
N THR A 675 9.75 12.28 -7.74
CA THR A 675 9.06 11.87 -8.98
C THR A 675 8.38 13.07 -9.63
N SER A 676 7.60 12.81 -10.67
CA SER A 676 6.76 13.82 -11.29
C SER A 676 5.35 13.29 -11.52
N VAL A 677 4.39 14.19 -11.64
CA VAL A 677 3.10 13.93 -12.26
C VAL A 677 3.23 14.24 -13.75
N PHE A 678 2.69 13.36 -14.59
CA PHE A 678 2.69 13.53 -16.04
C PHE A 678 1.27 13.85 -16.52
N ILE A 679 1.12 14.86 -17.36
CA ILE A 679 -0.15 15.19 -18.02
C ILE A 679 0.04 14.93 -19.51
N TYR A 680 -0.62 13.92 -20.05
CA TYR A 680 -0.63 13.63 -21.49
C TYR A 680 -1.81 14.34 -22.12
N TRP A 681 -1.51 15.24 -23.06
CA TRP A 681 -2.51 16.08 -23.70
C TRP A 681 -3.28 15.30 -24.77
N GLY A 682 -4.60 15.17 -24.55
CA GLY A 682 -5.53 14.44 -25.40
C GLY A 682 -5.91 15.20 -26.67
N GLY A 683 -6.35 14.45 -27.68
CA GLY A 683 -6.75 15.02 -28.96
C GLY A 683 -7.04 13.94 -30.01
N PRO A 684 -7.48 14.33 -31.22
CA PRO A 684 -7.82 13.39 -32.28
C PRO A 684 -6.62 12.54 -32.77
N GLU A 685 -5.39 13.01 -32.49
CA GLU A 685 -4.14 12.30 -32.81
C GLU A 685 -3.69 11.35 -31.66
N GLY A 686 -4.52 11.16 -30.63
CA GLY A 686 -4.23 10.36 -29.44
C GLY A 686 -3.18 10.97 -28.50
N TYR A 687 -2.63 10.14 -27.62
CA TYR A 687 -1.59 10.53 -26.67
C TYR A 687 -0.18 10.30 -27.23
N SER A 688 0.79 11.10 -26.78
CA SER A 688 2.20 10.94 -27.13
C SER A 688 3.11 11.49 -26.04
N ASN A 689 4.27 10.88 -25.84
CA ASN A 689 5.29 11.34 -24.90
C ASN A 689 5.85 12.74 -25.24
N ASP A 690 5.83 13.13 -26.52
CA ASP A 690 6.25 14.46 -26.97
C ASP A 690 5.17 15.55 -26.73
N ARG A 691 3.97 15.15 -26.32
CA ARG A 691 2.84 16.03 -25.97
C ARG A 691 2.43 15.81 -24.52
N ARG A 692 3.36 16.06 -23.61
CA ARG A 692 3.09 15.98 -22.17
C ARG A 692 3.68 17.14 -21.38
N THR A 693 3.11 17.37 -20.20
CA THR A 693 3.68 18.23 -19.16
C THR A 693 4.16 17.37 -18.00
N GLU A 694 5.27 17.77 -17.38
CA GLU A 694 5.86 17.10 -16.22
C GLU A 694 5.92 18.08 -15.04
N LEU A 695 5.37 17.68 -13.89
CA LEU A 695 5.30 18.50 -12.67
C LEU A 695 5.94 17.76 -11.49
N PRO A 696 6.95 18.34 -10.79
CA PRO A 696 7.62 17.67 -9.67
C PRO A 696 6.67 17.25 -8.53
N ALA A 697 6.87 16.05 -8.01
CA ALA A 697 6.14 15.48 -6.89
C ALA A 697 7.03 14.54 -6.07
N HIS A 698 6.51 13.99 -4.98
CA HIS A 698 7.23 13.03 -4.15
C HIS A 698 6.40 11.77 -3.97
N PHE A 699 6.56 10.82 -4.91
CA PHE A 699 5.75 9.62 -5.02
C PHE A 699 4.26 9.98 -4.99
N ALA A 700 3.73 10.37 -6.15
CA ALA A 700 2.35 10.82 -6.30
C ALA A 700 1.37 9.64 -6.28
N ALA A 701 1.00 9.17 -5.08
CA ALA A 701 0.16 7.98 -4.88
C ALA A 701 -1.22 8.13 -5.50
N ASP A 702 -1.85 9.29 -5.34
CA ASP A 702 -3.19 9.59 -5.85
C ASP A 702 -3.35 11.09 -6.20
N LEU A 703 -4.40 11.41 -6.95
CA LEU A 703 -4.66 12.71 -7.57
C LEU A 703 -6.14 13.08 -7.46
N ALA A 704 -6.45 14.37 -7.36
CA ALA A 704 -7.83 14.87 -7.52
C ALA A 704 -7.83 16.05 -8.50
N VAL A 705 -8.84 16.09 -9.37
CA VAL A 705 -9.04 17.17 -10.34
C VAL A 705 -10.31 17.92 -9.99
N ALA A 706 -10.20 19.23 -9.74
CA ALA A 706 -11.32 20.10 -9.43
C ALA A 706 -10.95 21.57 -9.64
N ASP A 707 -11.94 22.45 -9.77
CA ASP A 707 -11.74 23.90 -9.72
C ASP A 707 -11.71 24.35 -8.24
N PHE A 708 -10.53 24.43 -7.63
CA PHE A 708 -10.40 24.73 -6.20
C PHE A 708 -10.54 26.22 -5.88
N ASN A 709 -10.46 27.10 -6.89
CA ASN A 709 -10.49 28.55 -6.70
C ASN A 709 -11.71 29.25 -7.36
N ASN A 710 -12.61 28.47 -7.96
CA ASN A 710 -13.82 28.91 -8.65
C ASN A 710 -13.56 29.86 -9.83
N ASP A 711 -12.45 29.69 -10.56
CA ASP A 711 -12.12 30.49 -11.75
C ASP A 711 -12.62 29.89 -13.07
N GLY A 712 -13.23 28.70 -13.01
CA GLY A 712 -13.74 27.94 -14.15
C GLY A 712 -12.69 27.10 -14.86
N ILE A 713 -11.50 26.94 -14.28
CA ILE A 713 -10.40 26.14 -14.81
C ILE A 713 -10.11 25.01 -13.83
N LEU A 714 -9.90 23.79 -14.35
CA LEU A 714 -9.56 22.65 -13.51
C LEU A 714 -8.12 22.74 -13.00
N ASP A 715 -7.96 22.56 -11.70
CA ASP A 715 -6.70 22.45 -10.97
C ASP A 715 -6.37 20.99 -10.64
N LEU A 716 -5.14 20.73 -10.20
CA LEU A 716 -4.68 19.40 -9.81
C LEU A 716 -4.20 19.39 -8.35
N PHE A 717 -4.86 18.61 -7.50
CA PHE A 717 -4.28 18.20 -6.22
C PHE A 717 -3.43 16.94 -6.41
N VAL A 718 -2.19 16.99 -5.95
CA VAL A 718 -1.21 15.91 -6.04
C VAL A 718 -0.79 15.50 -4.64
N SER A 719 -1.24 14.30 -4.22
CA SER A 719 -0.79 13.70 -2.96
C SER A 719 0.68 13.30 -3.05
N CYS A 720 1.42 13.38 -1.94
CA CYS A 720 2.81 12.94 -1.88
C CYS A 720 2.98 11.91 -0.75
N TYR A 721 3.49 10.73 -1.12
CA TYR A 721 3.50 9.55 -0.26
C TYR A 721 4.86 9.29 0.40
N HIS A 722 5.98 9.63 -0.25
CA HIS A 722 7.32 9.28 0.25
C HIS A 722 8.41 10.27 -0.20
N GLY A 723 9.26 10.72 0.72
CA GLY A 723 10.34 11.70 0.47
C GLY A 723 11.74 11.17 0.81
N THR A 724 11.96 9.86 0.62
CA THR A 724 13.17 9.09 0.96
C THR A 724 13.54 9.03 2.44
N ARG A 725 13.62 10.16 3.14
CA ARG A 725 14.02 10.27 4.55
C ARG A 725 12.86 10.43 5.52
N THR A 726 11.73 10.90 5.02
CA THR A 726 10.52 11.15 5.79
C THR A 726 9.30 10.84 4.94
N ARG A 727 8.20 10.52 5.61
CA ARG A 727 6.89 10.34 5.00
C ARG A 727 5.91 11.45 5.39
N ASP A 728 6.28 12.29 6.36
CA ASP A 728 5.57 13.52 6.68
C ASP A 728 6.10 14.62 5.74
N ILE A 729 5.48 14.72 4.56
CA ILE A 729 5.88 15.62 3.47
C ILE A 729 4.69 16.38 2.92
N ASP A 730 4.96 17.52 2.31
CA ASP A 730 3.92 18.34 1.70
C ASP A 730 3.44 17.72 0.37
N SER A 731 2.13 17.73 0.19
CA SER A 731 1.42 17.55 -1.09
C SER A 731 1.20 18.91 -1.76
N TYR A 732 0.72 18.95 -3.00
CA TYR A 732 0.62 20.20 -3.77
C TYR A 732 -0.75 20.38 -4.45
N ILE A 733 -1.27 21.61 -4.48
CA ILE A 733 -2.20 22.03 -5.54
C ILE A 733 -1.38 22.71 -6.62
N TYR A 734 -1.49 22.24 -7.85
CA TYR A 734 -1.05 22.93 -9.05
C TYR A 734 -2.25 23.67 -9.65
N TRP A 735 -2.16 25.00 -9.69
CA TRP A 735 -3.23 25.84 -10.18
C TRP A 735 -3.23 25.86 -11.70
N GLY A 736 -4.37 25.52 -12.30
CA GLY A 736 -4.58 25.53 -13.74
C GLY A 736 -4.47 26.93 -14.33
N GLU A 737 -4.09 26.99 -15.59
CA GLU A 737 -4.05 28.22 -16.36
C GLU A 737 -4.85 28.06 -17.66
N PRO A 738 -5.39 29.17 -18.23
CA PRO A 738 -6.15 29.12 -19.46
C PRO A 738 -5.42 28.37 -20.57
N GLY A 739 -6.10 27.41 -21.20
CA GLY A 739 -5.54 26.55 -22.24
C GLY A 739 -4.77 25.32 -21.73
N GLY A 740 -4.91 24.96 -20.44
CA GLY A 740 -4.32 23.76 -19.86
C GLY A 740 -2.88 23.93 -19.37
N GLY A 741 -2.49 25.13 -18.91
CA GLY A 741 -1.14 25.35 -18.39
C GLY A 741 -0.99 24.95 -16.92
N PHE A 742 0.16 24.37 -16.55
CA PHE A 742 0.53 24.09 -15.15
C PHE A 742 2.03 24.36 -14.94
N SER A 743 2.41 24.87 -13.77
CA SER A 743 3.82 25.13 -13.46
C SER A 743 4.14 25.09 -11.96
N VAL A 744 5.42 24.87 -11.63
CA VAL A 744 5.92 24.94 -10.24
C VAL A 744 5.85 26.33 -9.62
N GLU A 745 5.70 27.38 -10.44
CA GLU A 745 5.57 28.76 -9.97
C GLU A 745 4.15 29.06 -9.47
N LYS A 746 3.17 28.28 -9.93
CA LYS A 746 1.76 28.38 -9.55
C LYS A 746 1.30 27.14 -8.79
N ARG A 747 1.89 26.93 -7.61
CA ARG A 747 1.46 25.86 -6.71
C ARG A 747 1.39 26.28 -5.25
N THR A 748 0.54 25.61 -4.50
CA THR A 748 0.42 25.76 -3.04
C THR A 748 0.80 24.45 -2.35
N GLN A 749 1.51 24.53 -1.23
CA GLN A 749 1.90 23.36 -0.43
C GLN A 749 0.86 23.03 0.63
N PHE A 750 0.57 21.74 0.79
CA PHE A 750 -0.38 21.20 1.75
C PHE A 750 0.30 20.16 2.64
N PRO A 751 0.40 20.39 3.96
CA PRO A 751 0.98 19.41 4.87
C PRO A 751 0.22 18.08 4.81
N GLY A 752 0.95 16.99 4.58
CA GLY A 752 0.43 15.64 4.57
C GLY A 752 1.29 14.68 5.38
N HIS A 753 0.72 13.51 5.66
CA HIS A 753 1.37 12.43 6.39
C HIS A 753 1.29 11.17 5.53
N SER A 754 2.16 11.09 4.52
CA SER A 754 2.17 10.06 3.50
C SER A 754 0.80 9.95 2.81
N ALA A 755 0.37 11.02 2.16
CA ALA A 755 -0.96 11.06 1.56
C ALA A 755 -1.09 9.97 0.47
N ALA A 756 -2.08 9.09 0.61
CA ALA A 756 -2.25 7.89 -0.21
C ALA A 756 -3.55 7.86 -1.00
N GLY A 757 -4.56 8.61 -0.57
CA GLY A 757 -5.82 8.76 -1.28
C GLY A 757 -6.37 10.16 -1.10
N VAL A 758 -7.06 10.68 -2.11
CA VAL A 758 -7.63 12.03 -2.09
C VAL A 758 -9.01 12.06 -2.75
N LEU A 759 -9.86 12.97 -2.27
CA LEU A 759 -11.16 13.26 -2.89
C LEU A 759 -11.47 14.74 -2.73
N ALA A 760 -11.98 15.36 -3.79
CA ALA A 760 -12.32 16.78 -3.81
C ALA A 760 -13.79 16.98 -4.15
N ALA A 761 -14.49 17.73 -3.30
CA ALA A 761 -15.87 18.18 -3.49
C ALA A 761 -16.19 19.27 -2.47
N ASP A 762 -17.26 20.01 -2.68
CA ASP A 762 -17.79 20.97 -1.72
C ASP A 762 -18.57 20.21 -0.62
N PHE A 763 -17.87 19.75 0.42
CA PHE A 763 -18.43 18.80 1.39
C PHE A 763 -19.41 19.45 2.37
N ASP A 764 -19.26 20.75 2.64
CA ASP A 764 -20.15 21.53 3.49
C ASP A 764 -21.15 22.41 2.72
N GLU A 765 -21.10 22.37 1.38
CA GLU A 765 -22.00 23.05 0.45
C GLU A 765 -21.95 24.59 0.56
N ASP A 766 -20.76 25.13 0.85
CA ASP A 766 -20.52 26.57 0.96
C ASP A 766 -20.19 27.25 -0.38
N GLY A 767 -20.08 26.46 -1.45
CA GLY A 767 -19.77 26.87 -2.81
C GLY A 767 -18.29 26.80 -3.17
N TYR A 768 -17.43 26.25 -2.31
CA TYR A 768 -16.00 26.06 -2.57
C TYR A 768 -15.62 24.59 -2.46
N VAL A 769 -14.82 24.11 -3.41
CA VAL A 769 -14.36 22.71 -3.37
C VAL A 769 -13.38 22.50 -2.21
N ASP A 770 -13.73 21.59 -1.31
CA ASP A 770 -12.91 21.09 -0.21
C ASP A 770 -12.03 19.91 -0.64
N LEU A 771 -11.20 19.42 0.28
CA LEU A 771 -10.30 18.30 0.03
C LEU A 771 -10.23 17.33 1.21
N ALA A 772 -10.58 16.07 0.96
CA ALA A 772 -10.30 14.94 1.83
C ALA A 772 -8.96 14.30 1.45
N MET A 773 -8.13 14.00 2.46
CA MET A 773 -6.79 13.43 2.32
C MET A 773 -6.63 12.26 3.28
N ALA A 774 -6.45 11.06 2.73
CA ALA A 774 -6.10 9.85 3.46
C ALA A 774 -4.60 9.83 3.77
N ASN A 775 -4.26 9.97 5.04
CA ASN A 775 -2.89 9.94 5.53
C ASN A 775 -2.50 8.52 5.92
N HIS A 776 -1.60 7.90 5.15
CA HIS A 776 -1.23 6.51 5.36
C HIS A 776 -0.28 6.29 6.54
N LYS A 777 0.60 7.25 6.85
CA LYS A 777 1.51 7.18 8.00
C LYS A 777 1.77 8.54 8.60
N THR A 778 1.46 8.68 9.88
CA THR A 778 1.74 9.87 10.69
C THR A 778 2.96 9.60 11.58
N PHE A 779 4.05 10.34 11.36
CA PHE A 779 5.32 10.19 12.10
C PHE A 779 5.84 8.74 12.14
N GLY A 780 5.74 8.04 11.00
CA GLY A 780 6.20 6.65 10.84
C GLY A 780 5.22 5.57 11.33
N ASN A 781 4.07 5.93 11.91
CA ASN A 781 3.05 4.98 12.36
C ASN A 781 1.81 4.99 11.45
N HIS A 782 1.18 3.83 11.23
CA HIS A 782 -0.01 3.72 10.38
C HIS A 782 -1.28 4.26 11.05
N PRO A 783 -1.61 3.91 12.31
CA PRO A 783 -2.64 4.63 13.05
C PRO A 783 -2.32 6.12 13.21
N GLY A 784 -3.24 6.96 12.77
CA GLY A 784 -3.10 8.41 12.73
C GLY A 784 -4.42 9.09 12.40
N GLU A 785 -4.33 10.26 11.77
CA GLU A 785 -5.49 11.07 11.38
C GLU A 785 -5.42 11.39 9.90
N SER A 786 -6.53 11.18 9.20
CA SER A 786 -6.79 11.70 7.87
C SER A 786 -7.51 13.04 7.97
N PHE A 787 -7.37 13.89 6.95
CA PHE A 787 -7.79 15.29 7.03
C PHE A 787 -8.88 15.60 6.02
N VAL A 788 -9.89 16.36 6.44
CA VAL A 788 -10.78 17.09 5.53
C VAL A 788 -10.47 18.57 5.68
N TRP A 789 -9.89 19.15 4.63
CA TRP A 789 -9.53 20.55 4.54
C TRP A 789 -10.70 21.32 3.96
N HIS A 790 -11.22 22.26 4.75
CA HIS A 790 -12.34 23.11 4.31
C HIS A 790 -11.81 24.36 3.62
N ASN A 791 -12.31 24.58 2.42
CA ASN A 791 -12.01 25.73 1.57
C ASN A 791 -13.00 26.86 1.85
N GLY A 792 -12.94 27.94 1.08
CA GLY A 792 -13.84 29.08 1.23
C GLY A 792 -13.34 30.31 0.51
N PRO A 793 -13.97 31.49 0.70
CA PRO A 793 -13.64 32.71 -0.03
C PRO A 793 -12.21 33.22 0.17
N GLU A 794 -11.57 32.87 1.29
CA GLU A 794 -10.17 33.22 1.58
C GLU A 794 -9.19 32.08 1.26
N GLY A 795 -9.66 31.00 0.65
CA GLY A 795 -8.91 29.78 0.35
C GLY A 795 -8.76 28.83 1.55
N PHE A 796 -8.01 27.74 1.35
CA PHE A 796 -7.72 26.75 2.38
C PHE A 796 -7.00 27.33 3.61
N SER A 797 -7.32 26.82 4.81
CA SER A 797 -6.68 27.23 6.06
C SER A 797 -6.37 26.06 6.98
N ARG A 798 -5.17 26.07 7.60
CA ARG A 798 -4.75 25.09 8.63
C ARG A 798 -5.62 25.12 9.89
N SER A 799 -6.40 26.17 10.12
CA SER A 799 -7.35 26.26 11.23
C SER A 799 -8.73 25.68 10.91
N ARG A 800 -9.02 25.36 9.64
CA ARG A 800 -10.29 24.79 9.17
C ARG A 800 -10.06 23.39 8.61
N VAL A 801 -9.73 22.47 9.51
CA VAL A 801 -9.47 21.06 9.17
C VAL A 801 -10.24 20.16 10.12
N THR A 802 -11.09 19.30 9.59
CA THR A 802 -11.65 18.17 10.34
C THR A 802 -10.64 17.02 10.33
N ARG A 803 -10.36 16.45 11.50
CA ARG A 803 -9.43 15.33 11.68
C ARG A 803 -10.21 14.06 11.93
N LEU A 804 -10.02 13.05 11.08
CA LEU A 804 -10.72 11.78 11.13
C LEU A 804 -9.73 10.67 11.51
N PRO A 805 -9.92 9.96 12.64
CA PRO A 805 -9.06 8.84 13.03
C PRO A 805 -9.04 7.73 11.97
N THR A 806 -7.86 7.33 11.50
CA THR A 806 -7.71 6.28 10.47
C THR A 806 -6.51 5.38 10.79
N ALA A 807 -6.43 4.22 10.15
CA ALA A 807 -5.42 3.19 10.42
C ALA A 807 -4.74 2.77 9.11
N GLY A 808 -3.72 3.54 8.75
CA GLY A 808 -2.95 3.37 7.52
C GLY A 808 -3.81 3.16 6.27
N PRO A 809 -4.71 4.09 5.93
CA PRO A 809 -5.49 3.97 4.72
C PRO A 809 -4.57 3.96 3.50
N HIS A 810 -4.80 3.04 2.57
CA HIS A 810 -4.13 3.07 1.26
C HIS A 810 -4.87 3.95 0.25
N GLY A 811 -6.15 4.24 0.49
CA GLY A 811 -6.98 5.06 -0.38
C GLY A 811 -8.28 5.50 0.31
N ILE A 812 -9.05 6.32 -0.41
CA ILE A 812 -10.45 6.63 -0.09
C ILE A 812 -11.33 5.90 -1.11
N THR A 813 -11.39 6.47 -2.32
CA THR A 813 -11.98 5.91 -3.54
C THR A 813 -11.27 6.56 -4.72
N HIS A 814 -10.85 5.78 -5.70
CA HIS A 814 -10.11 6.25 -6.87
C HIS A 814 -11.04 6.72 -8.00
N SER A 815 -12.02 7.57 -7.68
CA SER A 815 -12.97 8.18 -8.62
C SER A 815 -13.16 9.65 -8.26
N ASP A 816 -12.95 10.53 -9.24
CA ASP A 816 -13.24 11.95 -9.06
C ASP A 816 -14.76 12.20 -9.01
N ILE A 817 -15.14 13.26 -8.30
CA ILE A 817 -16.52 13.73 -8.23
C ILE A 817 -16.83 14.58 -9.47
N GLY A 818 -18.02 14.39 -10.04
CA GLY A 818 -18.52 15.13 -11.19
C GLY A 818 -18.25 14.44 -12.53
N ASN A 819 -18.73 15.07 -13.60
CA ASN A 819 -18.54 14.59 -14.97
C ASN A 819 -17.05 14.48 -15.29
N VAL A 820 -16.66 13.43 -16.03
CA VAL A 820 -15.25 13.17 -16.34
C VAL A 820 -14.60 14.30 -17.13
N MET A 821 -15.34 15.05 -17.95
CA MET A 821 -14.79 16.13 -18.78
C MET A 821 -14.46 17.38 -17.96
N ASP A 822 -15.43 17.87 -17.19
CA ASP A 822 -15.41 19.23 -16.64
C ASP A 822 -15.68 19.30 -15.13
N ARG A 823 -15.83 18.16 -14.46
CA ARG A 823 -16.23 18.04 -13.03
C ARG A 823 -17.58 18.67 -12.70
N GLY A 824 -18.38 19.00 -13.71
CA GLY A 824 -19.74 19.48 -13.56
C GLY A 824 -20.68 18.42 -12.95
N PRO A 825 -21.82 18.83 -12.39
CA PRO A 825 -22.71 17.90 -11.67
C PRO A 825 -23.62 17.07 -12.57
N GLU A 826 -23.58 17.25 -13.90
CA GLU A 826 -24.56 16.67 -14.84
C GLU A 826 -23.93 15.62 -15.76
N GLU A 827 -24.63 14.49 -15.92
CA GLU A 827 -24.36 13.49 -16.94
C GLU A 827 -25.39 13.56 -18.05
N TYR A 828 -25.00 13.26 -19.30
CA TYR A 828 -25.87 13.46 -20.46
C TYR A 828 -26.25 12.14 -21.15
N TYR A 829 -27.54 12.00 -21.47
CA TYR A 829 -28.09 10.91 -22.30
C TYR A 829 -28.79 11.48 -23.52
N GLU A 830 -28.50 10.95 -24.70
CA GLU A 830 -29.21 11.27 -25.94
C GLU A 830 -30.02 10.07 -26.42
N SER A 831 -31.31 10.25 -26.65
CA SER A 831 -32.18 9.16 -27.12
C SER A 831 -31.80 8.68 -28.52
N ARG A 832 -32.25 7.49 -28.90
CA ARG A 832 -32.32 7.12 -30.33
C ARG A 832 -33.22 8.11 -31.09
N ALA A 833 -33.11 8.13 -32.42
CA ALA A 833 -34.05 8.86 -33.27
C ALA A 833 -35.45 8.21 -33.22
N ILE A 834 -36.46 9.01 -32.88
CA ILE A 834 -37.85 8.60 -32.77
C ILE A 834 -38.64 9.28 -33.89
N GLU A 835 -39.51 8.54 -34.57
CA GLU A 835 -40.40 9.07 -35.59
C GLU A 835 -41.79 9.33 -34.98
N LEU A 836 -42.25 10.57 -35.06
CA LEU A 836 -43.61 10.97 -34.75
C LEU A 836 -44.57 10.50 -35.87
N PRO A 837 -45.85 10.25 -35.54
CA PRO A 837 -46.84 9.98 -36.57
C PRO A 837 -46.89 11.10 -37.61
N MET A 838 -47.10 10.73 -38.88
CA MET A 838 -47.18 11.67 -39.98
C MET A 838 -48.16 12.81 -39.68
N GLY A 839 -47.77 14.04 -40.02
CA GLY A 839 -48.58 15.23 -39.74
C GLY A 839 -48.64 15.60 -38.26
N SER A 840 -47.67 15.25 -37.43
CA SER A 840 -47.62 15.68 -36.02
C SER A 840 -46.55 16.74 -35.76
N GLY A 841 -46.76 17.55 -34.73
CA GLY A 841 -45.73 18.41 -34.13
C GLY A 841 -45.58 18.10 -32.66
N LEU A 842 -44.34 18.07 -32.16
CA LEU A 842 -44.08 17.86 -30.74
C LEU A 842 -44.49 19.10 -29.95
N THR A 843 -45.25 18.92 -28.88
CA THR A 843 -45.74 20.00 -28.03
C THR A 843 -45.20 19.96 -26.61
N GLY A 844 -44.63 18.85 -26.13
CA GLY A 844 -44.01 18.82 -24.81
C GLY A 844 -43.28 17.52 -24.49
N ILE A 845 -42.60 17.51 -23.34
CA ILE A 845 -41.89 16.36 -22.79
C ILE A 845 -42.15 16.23 -21.28
N SER A 846 -42.30 14.99 -20.81
CA SER A 846 -42.39 14.65 -19.39
C SER A 846 -41.71 13.31 -19.12
N TRP A 847 -41.46 12.98 -17.86
CA TRP A 847 -40.86 11.73 -17.47
C TRP A 847 -41.36 11.25 -16.09
N THR A 848 -41.20 9.96 -15.85
CA THR A 848 -41.33 9.34 -14.53
C THR A 848 -39.92 9.07 -14.01
N ALA A 849 -39.56 9.71 -12.90
CA ALA A 849 -38.26 9.53 -12.26
C ALA A 849 -38.42 9.44 -10.74
N ASP A 850 -37.57 8.64 -10.13
CA ASP A 850 -37.28 8.68 -8.70
C ASP A 850 -36.04 9.58 -8.51
N LEU A 851 -36.18 10.59 -7.65
CA LEU A 851 -35.15 11.61 -7.45
C LEU A 851 -34.72 11.57 -5.98
N ALA A 852 -33.51 11.06 -5.76
CA ALA A 852 -32.83 11.17 -4.47
C ALA A 852 -32.63 12.66 -4.09
N PRO A 853 -32.42 12.99 -2.80
CA PRO A 853 -32.11 14.35 -2.38
C PRO A 853 -30.99 14.98 -3.23
N LYS A 854 -31.13 16.27 -3.57
CA LYS A 854 -30.15 17.06 -4.33
C LYS A 854 -29.82 16.50 -5.73
N THR A 855 -30.71 15.69 -6.29
CA THR A 855 -30.65 15.23 -7.68
C THR A 855 -31.72 15.90 -8.54
N TRP A 856 -31.48 15.99 -9.86
CA TRP A 856 -32.43 16.56 -10.81
C TRP A 856 -32.35 15.93 -12.19
N VAL A 857 -33.41 16.14 -12.96
CA VAL A 857 -33.46 15.81 -14.39
C VAL A 857 -33.99 17.02 -15.15
N LYS A 858 -33.39 17.32 -16.29
CA LYS A 858 -33.88 18.32 -17.25
C LYS A 858 -33.67 17.82 -18.67
N ALA A 859 -34.46 18.34 -19.62
CA ALA A 859 -34.42 17.85 -21.00
C ALA A 859 -34.23 18.95 -22.05
N GLN A 860 -33.63 18.58 -23.17
CA GLN A 860 -33.62 19.33 -24.43
C GLN A 860 -34.13 18.44 -25.55
N ILE A 861 -34.59 19.06 -26.63
CA ILE A 861 -35.19 18.37 -27.76
C ILE A 861 -34.59 18.91 -29.05
N ARG A 862 -34.42 18.06 -30.06
CA ARG A 862 -34.19 18.48 -31.44
C ARG A 862 -35.16 17.78 -32.37
N THR A 863 -35.58 18.47 -33.42
CA THR A 863 -36.50 17.92 -34.43
C THR A 863 -35.95 18.19 -35.83
N ALA A 864 -36.28 17.32 -36.79
CA ALA A 864 -35.84 17.47 -38.18
C ALA A 864 -36.80 16.82 -39.18
N ALA A 865 -36.66 17.19 -40.45
CA ALA A 865 -37.47 16.65 -41.54
C ALA A 865 -37.14 15.19 -41.90
N SER A 866 -35.88 14.78 -41.66
CA SER A 866 -35.36 13.43 -41.92
C SER A 866 -34.47 12.97 -40.78
N LYS A 867 -34.29 11.65 -40.64
CA LYS A 867 -33.39 11.06 -39.65
C LYS A 867 -31.96 11.53 -39.82
N GLU A 868 -31.50 11.71 -41.06
CA GLU A 868 -30.15 12.17 -41.39
C GLU A 868 -29.94 13.62 -40.97
N SER A 869 -30.90 14.50 -41.24
CA SER A 869 -30.83 15.92 -40.84
C SER A 869 -30.93 16.13 -39.33
N LEU A 870 -31.38 15.12 -38.57
CA LEU A 870 -31.54 15.21 -37.11
C LEU A 870 -30.20 15.32 -36.39
N LEU A 871 -29.16 14.65 -36.90
CA LEU A 871 -27.83 14.63 -36.27
C LEU A 871 -27.20 16.02 -36.17
N GLY A 872 -27.47 16.91 -37.14
CA GLY A 872 -27.01 18.29 -37.16
C GLY A 872 -28.03 19.32 -36.66
N ALA A 873 -29.21 18.88 -36.21
CA ALA A 873 -30.24 19.78 -35.70
C ALA A 873 -29.84 20.31 -34.31
N ALA A 874 -30.13 21.59 -34.05
CA ALA A 874 -29.82 22.23 -32.80
C ALA A 874 -30.70 21.69 -31.66
N TRP A 875 -30.09 21.48 -30.50
CA TRP A 875 -30.80 21.26 -29.25
C TRP A 875 -31.50 22.55 -28.82
N GLN A 876 -32.73 22.42 -28.33
CA GLN A 876 -33.55 23.54 -27.87
C GLN A 876 -34.37 23.15 -26.64
N GLY A 877 -34.59 24.10 -25.74
CA GLY A 877 -35.55 24.01 -24.65
C GLY A 877 -36.92 24.62 -25.02
N PRO A 878 -37.80 24.88 -24.02
CA PRO A 878 -39.20 25.24 -24.25
C PRO A 878 -39.42 26.56 -25.00
N ASP A 879 -38.46 27.48 -24.94
CA ASP A 879 -38.50 28.76 -25.65
C ASP A 879 -37.81 28.73 -27.03
N GLY A 880 -37.31 27.56 -27.46
CA GLY A 880 -36.62 27.40 -28.74
C GLY A 880 -35.13 27.76 -28.73
N THR A 881 -34.55 28.08 -27.57
CA THR A 881 -33.12 28.41 -27.43
C THR A 881 -32.30 27.23 -26.92
N ALA A 882 -31.00 27.21 -27.23
CA ALA A 882 -30.08 26.15 -26.82
C ALA A 882 -29.65 26.24 -25.34
N ASP A 883 -29.89 27.37 -24.68
CA ASP A 883 -29.53 27.57 -23.27
C ASP A 883 -30.68 27.20 -22.32
N SER A 884 -31.91 27.07 -22.85
CA SER A 884 -33.07 26.69 -22.06
C SER A 884 -33.25 25.18 -21.99
N TRP A 885 -33.90 24.72 -20.92
CA TRP A 885 -34.16 23.31 -20.65
C TRP A 885 -35.62 23.11 -20.23
N TYR A 886 -36.23 22.03 -20.71
CA TYR A 886 -37.54 21.58 -20.26
C TYR A 886 -37.44 21.03 -18.85
N GLY A 887 -38.33 21.49 -17.96
CA GLY A 887 -38.67 20.78 -16.73
C GLY A 887 -39.67 19.66 -16.98
N ASN A 888 -39.91 18.82 -15.97
CA ASN A 888 -40.83 17.69 -16.11
C ASN A 888 -42.27 18.16 -16.40
N GLY A 889 -42.82 17.80 -17.56
CA GLY A 889 -44.16 18.22 -17.97
C GLY A 889 -44.23 19.58 -18.65
N ALA A 890 -43.08 20.18 -18.99
CA ALA A 890 -43.05 21.45 -19.70
C ALA A 890 -43.51 21.28 -21.16
N GLU A 891 -44.31 22.25 -21.61
CA GLU A 891 -44.75 22.39 -22.99
C GLU A 891 -43.82 23.34 -23.76
N SER A 892 -43.76 23.15 -25.07
CA SER A 892 -43.04 24.02 -25.99
C SER A 892 -43.87 25.28 -26.25
N SER A 893 -43.20 26.43 -26.35
CA SER A 893 -43.84 27.72 -26.68
C SER A 893 -44.58 27.71 -28.03
N ALA A 894 -44.15 26.85 -28.96
CA ALA A 894 -44.85 26.50 -30.19
C ALA A 894 -44.58 25.03 -30.54
N PRO A 895 -45.47 24.36 -31.31
CA PRO A 895 -45.23 23.01 -31.80
C PRO A 895 -43.94 22.94 -32.63
N LEU A 896 -43.06 22.00 -32.28
CA LEU A 896 -41.82 21.77 -33.00
C LEU A 896 -42.10 20.95 -34.27
N ALA A 897 -41.77 21.53 -35.43
CA ALA A 897 -42.00 20.91 -36.73
C ALA A 897 -40.95 19.85 -37.07
N GLY A 898 -41.35 18.81 -37.78
CA GLY A 898 -40.48 17.71 -38.24
C GLY A 898 -40.85 16.37 -37.61
N PRO A 899 -41.01 15.29 -38.41
CA PRO A 899 -41.42 13.99 -37.89
C PRO A 899 -40.32 13.27 -37.12
N TRP A 900 -39.04 13.61 -37.31
CA TRP A 900 -37.94 12.97 -36.60
C TRP A 900 -37.55 13.79 -35.39
N ILE A 901 -37.48 13.15 -34.23
CA ILE A 901 -37.20 13.80 -32.95
C ILE A 901 -36.15 13.02 -32.14
N GLN A 902 -35.39 13.77 -31.35
CA GLN A 902 -34.50 13.24 -30.32
C GLN A 902 -34.63 14.10 -29.07
N TYR A 903 -34.50 13.48 -27.91
CA TYR A 903 -34.39 14.19 -26.64
C TYR A 903 -33.03 13.92 -26.00
N LYS A 904 -32.52 14.92 -25.30
CA LYS A 904 -31.32 14.86 -24.46
C LYS A 904 -31.75 15.07 -23.02
N LEU A 905 -31.35 14.19 -22.12
CA LEU A 905 -31.53 14.36 -20.68
C LEU A 905 -30.20 14.75 -20.05
N ALA A 906 -30.25 15.69 -19.11
CA ALA A 906 -29.19 15.92 -18.15
C ALA A 906 -29.64 15.35 -16.80
N LEU A 907 -28.88 14.38 -16.28
CA LEU A 907 -29.08 13.73 -14.99
C LEU A 907 -28.07 14.31 -14.00
N GLY A 908 -28.54 15.21 -13.16
CA GLY A 908 -27.70 15.97 -12.25
C GLY A 908 -27.74 15.48 -10.80
N ALA A 909 -26.62 15.59 -10.12
CA ALA A 909 -26.47 15.30 -8.70
C ALA A 909 -25.39 16.21 -8.13
N LEU A 910 -25.70 16.95 -7.06
CA LEU A 910 -24.72 17.78 -6.38
C LEU A 910 -23.62 16.90 -5.78
N ASN A 911 -22.35 17.25 -6.00
CA ASN A 911 -21.18 16.45 -5.63
C ASN A 911 -21.23 14.98 -6.10
N SER A 912 -22.05 14.65 -7.09
CA SER A 912 -22.32 13.26 -7.49
C SER A 912 -22.92 12.38 -6.39
N GLY A 913 -23.49 12.96 -5.33
CA GLY A 913 -24.21 12.24 -4.28
C GLY A 913 -25.61 11.83 -4.74
N GLY A 914 -25.92 10.54 -4.63
CA GLY A 914 -27.19 9.97 -5.09
C GLY A 914 -27.31 9.85 -6.62
N THR A 915 -28.41 9.24 -7.08
CA THR A 915 -28.65 9.01 -8.52
C THR A 915 -30.09 9.33 -8.91
N PRO A 916 -30.34 10.21 -9.92
CA PRO A 916 -31.66 10.29 -10.55
C PRO A 916 -31.94 9.01 -11.34
N ARG A 917 -33.13 8.42 -11.13
CA ARG A 917 -33.54 7.15 -11.73
C ARG A 917 -34.76 7.34 -12.64
N VAL A 918 -34.56 7.40 -13.96
CA VAL A 918 -35.62 7.67 -14.95
C VAL A 918 -36.15 6.37 -15.56
N SER A 919 -37.45 6.08 -15.40
CA SER A 919 -38.07 4.82 -15.86
C SER A 919 -38.92 4.95 -17.13
N GLU A 920 -39.41 6.15 -17.45
CA GLU A 920 -40.21 6.40 -18.64
C GLU A 920 -40.11 7.87 -19.06
N ILE A 921 -39.87 8.11 -20.36
CA ILE A 921 -39.97 9.42 -21.00
C ILE A 921 -41.23 9.45 -21.86
N ARG A 922 -41.94 10.57 -21.85
CA ARG A 922 -43.20 10.79 -22.56
C ARG A 922 -43.09 12.02 -23.44
N LEU A 923 -43.25 11.82 -24.73
CA LEU A 923 -43.19 12.84 -25.76
C LEU A 923 -44.61 13.13 -26.21
N ILE A 924 -45.05 14.36 -25.96
CA ILE A 924 -46.42 14.81 -26.21
C ILE A 924 -46.44 15.48 -27.58
N TYR A 925 -47.36 15.08 -28.45
CA TYR A 925 -47.48 15.63 -29.80
C TYR A 925 -48.94 15.88 -30.16
N ASP A 926 -49.16 16.86 -31.04
CA ASP A 926 -50.47 17.15 -31.62
C ASP A 926 -50.46 16.89 -33.12
N GLN A 927 -51.60 16.44 -33.65
CA GLN A 927 -51.82 16.27 -35.09
C GLN A 927 -52.08 17.64 -35.74
N ILE A 928 -51.22 18.01 -36.70
CA ILE A 928 -51.28 19.20 -37.55
C ILE A 928 -52.08 18.83 -38.81
N GLU A 929 -53.17 19.56 -39.07
CA GLU A 929 -53.98 19.39 -40.30
C GLU A 929 -53.20 19.96 -41.51
N GLU A 930 -52.88 19.14 -42.51
CA GLU A 930 -52.50 19.64 -43.84
C GLU A 930 -53.74 20.26 -44.49
N ARG A 931 -53.66 21.54 -44.88
CA ARG A 931 -54.63 22.17 -45.79
C ARG A 931 -54.12 22.21 -47.22
#